data_AF-A0A2B2MGU3-F1
#
_entry.id   AF-A0A2B2MGU3-F1
#
_cell.length_a   1.000
_cell.length_b   1.000
_cell.length_c   1.000
_cell.angle_alpha   90.00
_cell.angle_beta   90.00
_cell.angle_gamma   90.00
#
_symmetry.space_group_name_H-M   'P 1'
#
loop_
_entity.id
_entity.type
_entity.pdbx_description
1 polymer ?
#
loop_
_entity_poly.entity_id
_entity_poly.type
_entity_poly.pdbx_seq_one_letter_code
_entity_poly.pdbx_strand_id
1 'polypeptide(L)'
;MGKRVIIRVFTLLSVLALFLNVFLPRASAEVMTHEKYSMDWSYSNSLGKYIRTEIIKNSSGQIAYCLTLGLKSPNGEDLPEIGKTDNVVYRVLLNGFPQKSAEQLGVANKNEAHYATQLAVWNALGQLDVNELKHENKNVEKAVKAIISNANNSEETQDVFMNVIPAEKQKAELKGEFFETNLYTVQTNAKSGSYKVVAKNAPNGVKIVSENGEVKDQLSVGEKFRIQIPKDTKTGEFNLSVAANLTKVQAIAYRGTDTVQNATVLLERNEEKLSSDLAVNWEAAGSLKIKKVGENGEVLAGAVFEVFNANNGSVGKITTGADGTAELNNLQIGTYTVKEIKAPIGYVSGDKSQTIEVKTGETGAVQVVNNKVKGNIKIKKLSDSGMVLPNVEFTVFTEDGKEVKQVVTKENGIANVEGLTYGKYYFLETKTPNGYIGNKTKYPFEIKEHNKTLTFTVENTEVKGSVKLLKVDNEDISKKLEGAVFELKDASGKVIGEYKTDKNGEINVKDLAYGKYSFVEKVSPNGYVLVKEQIVFEIKEHGKIIELLAVNHLIKGNLEITKVDVADGNNKLPNAEFTIYNEAGKEVVKGKTDDKGIAKFEKLPFGKYTYKETVAPKGYVLNEETFSFEIKENGQIIKHIVKDEKIPSIKTTATDKTDGTKEMHKSKSVTIQDKVEYKDLQVGKEYTLKGKLMDKETNKSLVVNGKEVTAETKFTPKVANGSITLDFTFDATGLEEKEVVVFEELLKDGKVVTTHADINDKGQTVKFVKPSVKTTATNKADGGKEIHSKDSITIQDKVEYTNLVVGKEYTLKGKLMNKAINKPLLIDGKEVTAETKFIAKEKNGFVTLDFTFVGAEQQGREVVVFEDLLHEGQVIATHADINDVGQTVRFVEPSIKTTATNKADGSKELDASKSVTIQDKVEYKDLIAGKEYVVKGKLMDKATSKPLLVDGKEVTAESKFTAKEKNGSITLDFTCNASALQGKEVVVFEELYQDNILVAIHAEFEDKGQTVKFKEVKPEQPKPEQPNPDKNTPTSEQPKEQVKEQLQPKKEIGSKIGWLPQTGTNLTSWISMAVGALLLILGGVIFLKRKNA
;
A
#
# COMPACT_ATOMS: atom_id res chain seq x y z
N MET A 1 75.97 46.58 37.84
CA MET A 1 77.32 46.14 38.26
C MET A 1 78.27 46.33 37.07
N GLY A 2 79.51 46.82 37.18
CA GLY A 2 80.18 47.39 38.36
C GLY A 2 81.69 47.58 38.15
N LYS A 3 82.14 48.78 37.75
CA LYS A 3 83.53 49.28 37.76
C LYS A 3 83.46 50.82 37.79
N ARG A 4 83.94 51.46 38.87
CA ARG A 4 85.27 52.08 39.01
C ARG A 4 85.55 53.26 38.06
N VAL A 5 85.50 54.48 38.61
CA VAL A 5 86.56 55.51 38.41
C VAL A 5 86.81 56.18 39.76
N ILE A 6 88.07 56.47 40.06
CA ILE A 6 88.51 57.28 41.22
C ILE A 6 88.81 58.68 40.70
N ILE A 7 88.20 59.72 41.27
CA ILE A 7 88.53 61.11 40.93
C ILE A 7 89.49 61.68 41.99
N ARG A 8 90.62 62.21 41.52
CA ARG A 8 91.69 62.80 42.35
C ARG A 8 91.35 64.26 42.66
N VAL A 9 91.36 64.63 43.94
CA VAL A 9 91.28 66.04 44.36
C VAL A 9 92.70 66.62 44.40
N PHE A 10 93.24 67.04 43.24
CA PHE A 10 94.54 67.73 43.15
C PHE A 10 94.71 68.50 41.82
N THR A 11 94.09 69.68 41.69
CA THR A 11 94.36 70.67 40.62
C THR A 11 93.80 72.06 40.98
N LEU A 12 94.35 72.72 42.02
CA LEU A 12 94.16 74.17 42.22
C LEU A 12 95.47 74.90 42.55
N LEU A 13 96.34 74.32 43.39
CA LEU A 13 97.67 74.89 43.66
C LEU A 13 98.62 74.89 42.45
N SER A 14 98.43 73.98 41.48
CA SER A 14 99.38 73.79 40.36
C SER A 14 99.36 74.89 39.30
N VAL A 15 98.30 75.72 39.23
CA VAL A 15 98.22 76.82 38.26
C VAL A 15 99.02 78.04 38.75
N LEU A 16 99.01 78.30 40.06
CA LEU A 16 99.83 79.35 40.68
C LEU A 16 101.32 78.99 40.65
N ALA A 17 101.64 77.69 40.78
CA ALA A 17 103.01 77.19 40.72
C ALA A 17 103.75 77.42 39.37
N LEU A 18 103.05 77.83 38.30
CA LEU A 18 103.66 78.02 36.98
C LEU A 18 104.44 79.34 36.81
N PHE A 19 104.39 80.27 37.78
CA PHE A 19 105.10 81.57 37.71
C PHE A 19 106.34 81.65 38.62
N LEU A 20 106.56 80.69 39.52
CA LEU A 20 107.61 80.73 40.55
C LEU A 20 109.01 80.41 40.00
N ASN A 21 109.65 81.39 39.37
CA ASN A 21 111.10 81.45 39.27
C ASN A 21 111.67 82.11 40.55
N VAL A 22 112.61 81.45 41.22
CA VAL A 22 112.93 81.72 42.64
C VAL A 22 113.74 83.00 42.85
N PHE A 23 113.28 83.88 43.74
CA PHE A 23 114.16 84.78 44.51
C PHE A 23 113.64 85.00 45.94
N LEU A 24 114.45 84.62 46.93
CA LEU A 24 114.35 85.15 48.28
C LEU A 24 115.00 86.54 48.29
N PRO A 25 114.33 87.61 48.76
CA PRO A 25 114.96 88.90 48.90
C PRO A 25 115.98 88.85 50.06
N ARG A 26 117.26 88.66 49.72
CA ARG A 26 118.34 89.20 50.56
C ARG A 26 118.13 90.71 50.62
N ALA A 27 118.35 91.33 51.78
CA ALA A 27 118.34 92.78 51.89
C ALA A 27 119.35 93.35 50.89
N SER A 28 118.87 94.02 49.84
CA SER A 28 119.72 94.62 48.84
C SER A 28 120.32 95.87 49.47
N ALA A 29 121.60 95.77 49.82
CA ALA A 29 122.40 96.95 50.01
C ALA A 29 122.75 97.51 48.61
N GLU A 30 122.63 98.82 48.49
CA GLU A 30 122.79 99.55 47.24
C GLU A 30 123.89 100.60 47.44
N VAL A 31 125.03 100.39 46.78
CA VAL A 31 126.16 101.33 46.82
C VAL A 31 125.75 102.63 46.15
N MET A 32 125.80 103.73 46.91
CA MET A 32 125.43 105.06 46.41
C MET A 32 126.61 106.03 46.41
N THR A 33 126.71 106.82 45.35
CA THR A 33 127.78 107.82 45.16
C THR A 33 127.17 109.18 44.82
N HIS A 34 127.89 110.28 45.08
CA HIS A 34 127.39 111.63 44.88
C HIS A 34 128.23 112.49 43.91
N GLU A 35 127.54 113.24 43.04
CA GLU A 35 128.15 114.24 42.15
C GLU A 35 127.85 115.66 42.66
N LYS A 36 128.91 116.39 43.01
CA LYS A 36 128.84 117.81 43.36
C LYS A 36 128.69 118.67 42.11
N TYR A 37 127.86 119.70 42.20
CA TYR A 37 127.64 120.69 41.15
C TYR A 37 127.65 122.11 41.73
N SER A 38 127.82 123.12 40.88
CA SER A 38 127.57 124.51 41.24
C SER A 38 126.12 124.90 40.90
N MET A 39 125.53 125.77 41.71
CA MET A 39 124.16 126.24 41.60
C MET A 39 124.01 127.55 42.35
N ASP A 40 123.05 128.39 41.93
CA ASP A 40 122.59 129.55 42.68
C ASP A 40 121.69 129.07 43.84
N TRP A 41 122.34 128.50 44.86
CA TRP A 41 121.71 127.87 46.01
C TRP A 41 120.78 128.83 46.75
N SER A 42 119.62 128.34 47.17
CA SER A 42 118.67 129.10 47.98
C SER A 42 119.17 129.27 49.41
N TYR A 43 119.07 130.48 49.96
CA TYR A 43 119.48 130.79 51.32
C TYR A 43 118.31 130.60 52.31
N SER A 44 118.56 129.86 53.39
CA SER A 44 117.63 129.73 54.51
C SER A 44 117.97 130.77 55.58
N ASN A 45 117.03 131.67 55.83
CA ASN A 45 117.13 132.66 56.91
C ASN A 45 117.04 131.99 58.29
N SER A 46 116.21 130.94 58.43
CA SER A 46 116.01 130.18 59.66
C SER A 46 117.26 129.38 60.08
N LEU A 47 118.00 128.83 59.12
CA LEU A 47 119.22 128.04 59.34
C LEU A 47 120.52 128.85 59.14
N GLY A 48 120.42 130.14 58.80
CA GLY A 48 121.56 131.04 58.59
C GLY A 48 122.54 130.63 57.48
N LYS A 49 122.11 129.80 56.52
CA LYS A 49 123.00 129.17 55.54
C LYS A 49 122.33 128.87 54.19
N TYR A 50 123.16 128.74 53.16
CA TYR A 50 122.75 128.21 51.86
C TYR A 50 122.39 126.72 51.94
N ILE A 51 121.24 126.34 51.41
CA ILE A 51 120.79 124.94 51.34
C ILE A 51 121.42 124.30 50.11
N ARG A 52 122.31 123.33 50.32
CA ARG A 52 123.05 122.63 49.26
C ARG A 52 122.70 121.15 49.22
N THR A 53 122.89 120.53 48.06
CA THR A 53 122.78 119.08 47.87
C THR A 53 123.76 118.60 46.80
N GLU A 54 123.88 117.29 46.64
CA GLU A 54 124.60 116.62 45.55
C GLU A 54 123.66 115.68 44.80
N ILE A 55 123.96 115.33 43.54
CA ILE A 55 123.18 114.30 42.83
C ILE A 55 123.64 112.93 43.33
N ILE A 56 122.80 112.22 44.10
CA ILE A 56 123.07 110.83 44.48
C ILE A 56 122.67 109.91 43.32
N LYS A 57 123.46 108.88 43.05
CA LYS A 57 123.11 107.79 42.14
C LYS A 57 123.31 106.43 42.80
N ASN A 58 122.44 105.49 42.46
CA ASN A 58 122.61 104.08 42.78
C ASN A 58 123.58 103.39 41.79
N SER A 59 123.89 102.11 42.00
CA SER A 59 124.83 101.35 41.15
C SER A 59 124.37 101.25 39.69
N SER A 60 123.06 101.30 39.45
CA SER A 60 122.44 101.32 38.11
C SER A 60 122.40 102.72 37.48
N GLY A 61 123.01 103.73 38.11
CA GLY A 61 123.06 105.11 37.62
C GLY A 61 121.75 105.89 37.75
N GLN A 62 120.72 105.31 38.37
CA GLN A 62 119.44 105.97 38.64
C GLN A 62 119.63 107.00 39.75
N ILE A 63 118.98 108.16 39.59
CA ILE A 63 119.06 109.25 40.56
C ILE A 63 118.29 108.87 41.82
N ALA A 64 118.98 108.88 42.95
CA ALA A 64 118.37 108.74 44.27
C ALA A 64 118.27 110.12 44.94
N TYR A 65 117.25 110.31 45.77
CA TYR A 65 117.00 111.56 46.48
C TYR A 65 117.33 111.45 47.96
N CYS A 66 117.97 112.50 48.49
CA CYS A 66 118.31 112.70 49.89
C CYS A 66 117.05 112.71 50.78
N LEU A 67 117.06 111.95 51.88
CA LEU A 67 115.95 111.90 52.85
C LEU A 67 116.29 112.56 54.20
N THR A 68 117.46 113.16 54.40
CA THR A 68 117.85 113.76 55.71
C THR A 68 118.69 115.03 55.58
N LEU A 69 118.03 116.18 55.51
CA LEU A 69 118.65 117.50 55.35
C LEU A 69 119.72 117.75 56.42
N GLY A 70 120.96 118.03 55.98
CA GLY A 70 122.06 118.48 56.83
C GLY A 70 123.08 117.41 57.22
N LEU A 71 122.77 116.12 57.01
CA LEU A 71 123.79 115.06 56.99
C LEU A 71 124.50 115.03 55.63
N LYS A 72 125.61 114.28 55.52
CA LYS A 72 126.35 114.14 54.26
C LYS A 72 125.59 113.20 53.31
N SER A 73 125.64 113.47 52.01
CA SER A 73 125.24 112.49 51.00
C SER A 73 126.26 111.34 50.91
N PRO A 74 125.82 110.11 50.56
CA PRO A 74 126.70 108.95 50.41
C PRO A 74 127.69 109.12 49.26
N ASN A 75 128.91 108.63 49.48
CA ASN A 75 130.05 108.71 48.57
C ASN A 75 130.82 107.38 48.53
N GLY A 76 130.09 106.29 48.27
CA GLY A 76 130.61 104.92 48.18
C GLY A 76 130.15 104.00 49.32
N GLU A 77 129.36 104.48 50.27
CA GLU A 77 128.70 103.62 51.26
C GLU A 77 127.61 102.73 50.64
N ASP A 78 127.46 101.54 51.20
CA ASP A 78 126.49 100.52 50.79
C ASP A 78 125.24 100.59 51.69
N LEU A 79 124.10 101.01 51.13
CA LEU A 79 122.91 101.40 51.89
C LEU A 79 121.83 100.31 51.81
N PRO A 80 121.42 99.64 52.91
CA PRO A 80 120.41 98.60 52.86
C PRO A 80 119.00 99.14 52.60
N GLU A 81 118.25 98.47 51.71
CA GLU A 81 116.81 98.68 51.50
C GLU A 81 116.03 98.47 52.81
N ILE A 82 115.20 99.45 53.17
CA ILE A 82 114.33 99.44 54.36
C ILE A 82 112.83 99.44 54.03
N GLY A 83 112.48 99.09 52.79
CA GLY A 83 111.12 99.05 52.28
C GLY A 83 110.77 100.27 51.42
N LYS A 84 109.49 100.65 51.42
CA LYS A 84 108.97 101.75 50.59
C LYS A 84 108.94 103.08 51.36
N THR A 85 109.01 104.21 50.67
CA THR A 85 108.55 105.49 51.23
C THR A 85 107.03 105.49 51.34
N ASP A 86 106.47 106.45 52.08
CA ASP A 86 105.04 106.74 52.01
C ASP A 86 104.60 107.19 50.60
N ASN A 87 103.29 107.24 50.39
CA ASN A 87 102.69 107.60 49.11
C ASN A 87 102.85 109.10 48.75
N VAL A 88 103.14 110.00 49.71
CA VAL A 88 103.39 111.42 49.41
C VAL A 88 104.76 111.58 48.76
N VAL A 89 105.81 110.98 49.33
CA VAL A 89 107.16 110.99 48.76
C VAL A 89 107.18 110.23 47.42
N TYR A 90 106.49 109.10 47.30
CA TYR A 90 106.28 108.39 46.03
C TYR A 90 105.71 109.31 44.94
N ARG A 91 104.64 110.07 45.26
CA ARG A 91 104.02 111.00 44.31
C ARG A 91 104.87 112.24 44.03
N VAL A 92 105.71 112.70 44.97
CA VAL A 92 106.74 113.73 44.69
C VAL A 92 107.73 113.21 43.66
N LEU A 93 108.24 111.98 43.82
CA LEU A 93 109.19 111.38 42.87
C LEU A 93 108.55 111.12 41.50
N LEU A 94 107.28 110.72 41.42
CA LEU A 94 106.53 110.58 40.16
C LEU A 94 106.33 111.92 39.41
N ASN A 95 106.28 113.03 40.14
CA ASN A 95 106.04 114.37 39.59
C ASN A 95 107.30 115.23 39.49
N GLY A 96 108.44 114.75 40.00
CA GLY A 96 109.74 115.40 39.96
C GLY A 96 110.71 114.76 38.96
N PHE A 97 111.95 115.23 38.99
CA PHE A 97 113.04 114.69 38.18
C PHE A 97 113.47 113.31 38.71
N PRO A 98 113.89 112.34 37.87
CA PRO A 98 113.89 112.35 36.41
C PRO A 98 112.57 111.85 35.75
N GLN A 99 111.51 111.57 36.51
CA GLN A 99 110.21 111.11 35.94
C GLN A 99 109.51 112.20 35.12
N LYS A 100 109.78 113.47 35.46
CA LYS A 100 109.60 114.63 34.59
C LYS A 100 110.97 115.15 34.16
N SER A 101 111.10 115.58 32.91
CA SER A 101 112.35 116.19 32.41
C SER A 101 112.54 117.61 32.98
N ALA A 102 113.73 118.21 32.78
CA ALA A 102 113.99 119.58 33.22
C ALA A 102 113.05 120.59 32.54
N GLU A 103 112.79 120.38 31.25
CA GLU A 103 111.89 121.18 30.43
C GLU A 103 110.43 121.06 30.90
N GLN A 104 110.00 119.84 31.25
CA GLN A 104 108.66 119.59 31.83
C GLN A 104 108.47 120.22 33.21
N LEU A 105 109.56 120.43 33.97
CA LEU A 105 109.57 121.14 35.24
C LEU A 105 109.78 122.66 35.09
N GLY A 106 110.03 123.15 33.87
CA GLY A 106 110.20 124.58 33.58
C GLY A 106 111.53 125.17 34.04
N VAL A 107 112.59 124.35 34.11
CA VAL A 107 113.94 124.71 34.55
C VAL A 107 114.98 124.45 33.47
N ALA A 108 116.08 125.20 33.50
CA ALA A 108 117.01 125.30 32.37
C ALA A 108 117.93 124.08 32.19
N ASN A 109 118.08 123.22 33.21
CA ASN A 109 119.00 122.09 33.19
C ASN A 109 118.68 121.03 34.26
N LYS A 110 119.30 119.85 34.14
CA LYS A 110 119.14 118.72 35.07
C LYS A 110 119.53 119.04 36.53
N ASN A 111 120.43 119.99 36.78
CA ASN A 111 120.88 120.31 38.13
C ASN A 111 119.83 121.18 38.86
N GLU A 112 119.19 122.11 38.14
CA GLU A 112 118.01 122.85 38.63
C GLU A 112 116.83 121.91 38.88
N ALA A 113 116.56 120.98 37.95
CA ALA A 113 115.50 119.98 38.06
C ALA A 113 115.72 119.03 39.25
N HIS A 114 116.95 118.56 39.43
CA HIS A 114 117.37 117.81 40.60
C HIS A 114 117.18 118.61 41.89
N TYR A 115 117.70 119.84 41.95
CA TYR A 115 117.62 120.68 43.16
C TYR A 115 116.17 121.02 43.54
N ALA A 116 115.33 121.40 42.58
CA ALA A 116 113.90 121.63 42.81
C ALA A 116 113.19 120.38 43.32
N THR A 117 113.48 119.20 42.76
CA THR A 117 112.92 117.93 43.23
C THR A 117 113.42 117.58 44.63
N GLN A 118 114.70 117.85 44.93
CA GLN A 118 115.28 117.58 46.23
C GLN A 118 114.70 118.48 47.34
N LEU A 119 114.49 119.77 47.03
CA LEU A 119 113.77 120.68 47.92
C LEU A 119 112.31 120.20 48.12
N ALA A 120 111.65 119.66 47.09
CA ALA A 120 110.30 119.08 47.22
C ALA A 120 110.27 117.82 48.10
N VAL A 121 111.27 116.94 48.00
CA VAL A 121 111.40 115.76 48.88
C VAL A 121 111.60 116.18 50.32
N TRP A 122 112.51 117.11 50.62
CA TRP A 122 112.70 117.62 52.00
C TRP A 122 111.46 118.36 52.53
N ASN A 123 110.68 119.02 51.67
CA ASN A 123 109.40 119.63 52.05
C ASN A 123 108.33 118.58 52.34
N ALA A 124 108.23 117.51 51.56
CA ALA A 124 107.28 116.41 51.81
C ALA A 124 107.60 115.66 53.11
N LEU A 125 108.89 115.60 53.48
CA LEU A 125 109.38 115.08 54.75
C LEU A 125 109.25 116.07 55.93
N GLY A 126 108.74 117.29 55.70
CA GLY A 126 108.60 118.34 56.72
C GLY A 126 109.93 118.91 57.27
N GLN A 127 111.06 118.66 56.59
CA GLN A 127 112.39 119.06 57.03
C GLN A 127 112.78 120.49 56.58
N LEU A 128 112.00 121.10 55.69
CA LEU A 128 112.28 122.38 55.04
C LEU A 128 110.98 122.98 54.48
N ASP A 129 110.68 124.26 54.76
CA ASP A 129 109.61 124.98 54.05
C ASP A 129 110.21 125.71 52.84
N VAL A 130 109.79 125.34 51.63
CA VAL A 130 110.31 125.98 50.40
C VAL A 130 109.82 127.42 50.21
N ASN A 131 108.92 127.91 51.08
CA ASN A 131 108.43 129.29 51.06
C ASN A 131 109.24 130.24 51.96
N GLU A 132 109.98 129.74 52.97
CA GLU A 132 110.84 130.60 53.81
C GLU A 132 112.17 130.97 53.13
N LEU A 133 112.55 130.21 52.09
CA LEU A 133 113.84 130.30 51.42
C LEU A 133 113.92 131.52 50.51
N LYS A 134 115.03 132.27 50.62
CA LYS A 134 115.45 133.22 49.59
C LYS A 134 116.06 132.43 48.44
N HIS A 135 115.24 132.08 47.45
CA HIS A 135 115.69 131.47 46.20
C HIS A 135 116.41 132.51 45.34
N GLU A 136 117.68 132.27 45.05
CA GLU A 136 118.45 133.10 44.11
C GLU A 136 118.05 132.77 42.64
N ASN A 137 117.67 131.51 42.35
CA ASN A 137 117.12 131.10 41.06
C ASN A 137 115.58 130.96 41.11
N LYS A 138 114.87 131.81 40.34
CA LYS A 138 113.40 131.86 40.31
C LYS A 138 112.72 130.69 39.57
N ASN A 139 113.43 130.02 38.66
CA ASN A 139 112.87 128.84 37.97
C ASN A 139 112.83 127.64 38.92
N VAL A 140 113.87 127.46 39.74
CA VAL A 140 113.90 126.46 40.81
C VAL A 140 112.75 126.66 41.79
N GLU A 141 112.48 127.89 42.23
CA GLU A 141 111.34 128.21 43.11
C GLU A 141 109.99 127.78 42.49
N LYS A 142 109.80 128.02 41.19
CA LYS A 142 108.57 127.66 40.49
C LYS A 142 108.43 126.14 40.34
N ALA A 143 109.52 125.45 39.99
CA ALA A 143 109.54 124.00 39.82
C ALA A 143 109.25 123.26 41.14
N VAL A 144 109.89 123.65 42.24
CA VAL A 144 109.67 122.98 43.55
C VAL A 144 108.21 123.09 44.01
N LYS A 145 107.60 124.27 43.85
CA LYS A 145 106.20 124.52 44.20
C LYS A 145 105.23 123.73 43.29
N ALA A 146 105.56 123.56 42.01
CA ALA A 146 104.76 122.75 41.09
C ALA A 146 104.80 121.25 41.42
N ILE A 147 105.98 120.70 41.75
CA ILE A 147 106.14 119.28 42.12
C ILE A 147 105.29 118.95 43.35
N ILE A 148 105.39 119.78 44.41
CA ILE A 148 104.62 119.59 45.65
C ILE A 148 103.10 119.64 45.38
N SER A 149 102.64 120.61 44.59
CA SER A 149 101.22 120.74 44.24
C SER A 149 100.69 119.50 43.52
N ASN A 150 101.42 119.00 42.51
CA ASN A 150 101.02 117.81 41.76
C ASN A 150 101.03 116.54 42.63
N ALA A 151 101.98 116.41 43.56
CA ALA A 151 102.06 115.27 44.48
C ALA A 151 100.93 115.23 45.51
N ASN A 152 100.41 116.39 45.92
CA ASN A 152 99.28 116.51 46.85
C ASN A 152 97.92 116.21 46.18
N ASN A 153 97.78 116.51 44.88
CA ASN A 153 96.53 116.36 44.13
C ASN A 153 96.34 114.99 43.46
N SER A 154 97.24 114.02 43.70
CA SER A 154 97.21 112.71 43.05
C SER A 154 96.81 111.60 44.04
N GLU A 155 95.89 110.73 43.62
CA GLU A 155 95.42 109.58 44.41
C GLU A 155 96.33 108.34 44.28
N GLU A 156 97.46 108.44 43.56
CA GLU A 156 98.32 107.28 43.28
C GLU A 156 98.83 106.60 44.56
N THR A 157 98.70 105.28 44.57
CA THR A 157 99.12 104.36 45.64
C THR A 157 100.11 103.34 45.10
N GLN A 158 100.86 102.68 45.98
CA GLN A 158 101.86 101.69 45.59
C GLN A 158 101.32 100.25 45.48
N ASP A 159 100.03 100.02 45.79
CA ASP A 159 99.41 98.68 45.85
C ASP A 159 98.66 98.32 44.56
N VAL A 160 98.45 97.02 44.32
CA VAL A 160 97.82 96.47 43.09
C VAL A 160 96.50 95.74 43.37
N PHE A 161 95.45 96.06 42.61
CA PHE A 161 94.14 95.36 42.64
C PHE A 161 93.81 94.62 41.33
N MET A 162 92.86 93.68 41.38
CA MET A 162 92.27 93.02 40.19
C MET A 162 90.80 92.64 40.44
N ASN A 163 89.91 92.93 39.49
CA ASN A 163 88.51 92.50 39.48
C ASN A 163 88.11 91.87 38.12
N VAL A 164 87.08 91.02 38.11
CA VAL A 164 86.49 90.43 36.90
C VAL A 164 85.00 90.78 36.84
N ILE A 165 84.51 91.24 35.69
CA ILE A 165 83.15 91.75 35.50
C ILE A 165 82.52 91.12 34.24
N PRO A 166 81.26 90.66 34.26
CA PRO A 166 80.36 90.60 35.42
C PRO A 166 80.74 89.49 36.40
N ALA A 167 80.43 89.70 37.68
CA ALA A 167 80.64 88.72 38.75
C ALA A 167 79.48 87.69 38.89
N GLU A 168 78.37 87.94 38.19
CA GLU A 168 77.16 87.12 38.29
C GLU A 168 77.20 85.86 37.41
N LYS A 169 76.37 84.88 37.78
CA LYS A 169 76.14 83.66 36.99
C LYS A 169 75.45 83.99 35.66
N GLN A 170 75.95 83.43 34.56
CA GLN A 170 75.35 83.63 33.23
C GLN A 170 74.64 82.38 32.72
N LYS A 171 73.43 82.54 32.17
CA LYS A 171 72.83 81.53 31.29
C LYS A 171 73.43 81.68 29.90
N ALA A 172 73.95 80.59 29.33
CA ALA A 172 74.43 80.54 27.97
C ALA A 172 73.27 80.19 27.01
N GLU A 173 73.16 80.94 25.91
CA GLU A 173 72.05 80.86 24.96
C GLU A 173 72.46 80.20 23.64
N LEU A 174 71.57 79.38 23.06
CA LEU A 174 71.84 78.66 21.82
C LEU A 174 71.97 79.61 20.62
N LYS A 175 73.18 79.67 20.04
CA LYS A 175 73.55 80.48 18.88
C LYS A 175 74.30 79.57 17.89
N GLY A 176 73.53 78.99 16.96
CA GLY A 176 74.04 77.98 16.03
C GLY A 176 74.47 76.70 16.75
N GLU A 177 75.73 76.32 16.59
CA GLU A 177 76.28 75.05 17.11
C GLU A 177 76.72 75.10 18.58
N PHE A 178 76.58 76.26 19.25
CA PHE A 178 77.01 76.46 20.65
C PHE A 178 75.97 77.21 21.48
N PHE A 179 75.91 76.92 22.78
CA PHE A 179 75.42 77.85 23.79
C PHE A 179 76.53 78.86 24.13
N GLU A 180 76.25 80.15 24.08
CA GLU A 180 77.24 81.22 24.37
C GLU A 180 76.87 82.10 25.56
N THR A 181 77.87 82.50 26.36
CA THR A 181 77.74 83.58 27.34
C THR A 181 77.97 84.96 26.73
N ASN A 182 77.66 86.01 27.48
CA ASN A 182 78.17 87.36 27.23
C ASN A 182 79.67 87.46 27.60
N LEU A 183 80.26 88.63 27.35
CA LEU A 183 81.68 88.91 27.58
C LEU A 183 81.98 89.21 29.06
N TYR A 184 83.18 88.82 29.48
CA TYR A 184 83.84 89.10 30.74
C TYR A 184 85.08 89.99 30.52
N THR A 185 85.35 90.91 31.43
CA THR A 185 86.43 91.91 31.39
C THR A 185 87.23 91.88 32.68
N VAL A 186 88.55 92.13 32.62
CA VAL A 186 89.44 92.22 33.80
C VAL A 186 89.88 93.67 34.02
N GLN A 187 89.74 94.18 35.25
CA GLN A 187 90.09 95.56 35.65
C GLN A 187 91.21 95.57 36.69
N THR A 188 92.18 96.48 36.57
CA THR A 188 93.35 96.62 37.47
C THR A 188 93.95 98.03 37.39
N ASN A 189 94.73 98.42 38.41
CA ASN A 189 95.59 99.61 38.42
C ASN A 189 97.10 99.29 38.18
N ALA A 190 97.40 98.12 37.64
CA ALA A 190 98.74 97.77 37.18
C ALA A 190 99.09 98.48 35.86
N LYS A 191 100.38 98.76 35.64
CA LYS A 191 100.91 99.35 34.39
C LYS A 191 100.79 98.39 33.20
N SER A 192 100.94 97.08 33.46
CA SER A 192 100.91 96.01 32.47
C SER A 192 100.66 94.67 33.16
N GLY A 193 100.29 93.64 32.38
CA GLY A 193 100.13 92.28 32.88
C GLY A 193 99.40 91.36 31.90
N SER A 194 99.21 90.10 32.31
CA SER A 194 98.43 89.11 31.56
C SER A 194 97.68 88.15 32.49
N TYR A 195 96.62 87.52 31.99
CA TYR A 195 95.76 86.62 32.76
C TYR A 195 95.35 85.35 31.98
N LYS A 196 94.90 84.33 32.70
CA LYS A 196 94.33 83.07 32.16
C LYS A 196 92.98 82.78 32.81
N VAL A 197 92.09 82.18 32.03
CA VAL A 197 90.77 81.72 32.49
C VAL A 197 90.85 80.22 32.81
N VAL A 198 90.45 79.84 34.01
CA VAL A 198 90.54 78.48 34.55
C VAL A 198 89.14 77.91 34.73
N ALA A 199 88.69 77.10 33.77
CA ALA A 199 87.40 76.42 33.83
C ALA A 199 87.46 75.17 34.74
N LYS A 200 86.45 74.99 35.59
CA LYS A 200 86.32 73.91 36.59
C LYS A 200 85.11 73.05 36.28
N ASN A 201 85.32 71.74 36.10
CA ASN A 201 84.29 70.75 35.76
C ASN A 201 83.47 71.08 34.49
N ALA A 202 84.06 71.80 33.54
CA ALA A 202 83.42 72.15 32.28
C ALA A 202 83.11 70.91 31.42
N PRO A 203 82.01 70.92 30.63
CA PRO A 203 81.76 69.93 29.59
C PRO A 203 82.89 69.82 28.57
N ASN A 204 83.02 68.64 27.95
CA ASN A 204 83.93 68.44 26.83
C ASN A 204 83.59 69.39 25.66
N GLY A 205 84.61 70.04 25.10
CA GLY A 205 84.44 70.95 23.97
C GLY A 205 84.07 72.40 24.33
N VAL A 206 84.06 72.76 25.61
CA VAL A 206 83.98 74.17 26.04
C VAL A 206 85.18 74.96 25.55
N LYS A 207 84.95 76.20 25.09
CA LYS A 207 85.98 77.12 24.60
C LYS A 207 85.95 78.45 25.36
N ILE A 208 87.12 79.01 25.62
CA ILE A 208 87.33 80.39 26.06
C ILE A 208 87.68 81.21 24.82
N VAL A 209 86.88 82.22 24.50
CA VAL A 209 86.91 82.90 23.20
C VAL A 209 86.93 84.42 23.38
N SER A 210 87.80 85.13 22.65
CA SER A 210 87.95 86.58 22.75
C SER A 210 86.72 87.36 22.26
N GLU A 211 86.71 88.67 22.48
CA GLU A 211 85.76 89.60 21.85
C GLU A 211 85.73 89.47 20.32
N ASN A 212 86.89 89.18 19.71
CA ASN A 212 87.06 89.01 18.26
C ASN A 212 86.74 87.59 17.74
N GLY A 213 86.40 86.63 18.61
CA GLY A 213 86.08 85.26 18.22
C GLY A 213 87.26 84.27 18.21
N GLU A 214 88.44 84.68 18.69
CA GLU A 214 89.64 83.84 18.74
C GLU A 214 89.67 82.98 20.00
N VAL A 215 90.02 81.70 19.91
CA VAL A 215 90.25 80.86 21.10
C VAL A 215 91.61 81.24 21.72
N LYS A 216 91.67 81.52 23.04
CA LYS A 216 92.91 81.94 23.73
C LYS A 216 93.13 81.27 25.08
N ASP A 217 94.33 80.75 25.29
CA ASP A 217 94.81 80.17 26.57
C ASP A 217 95.33 81.23 27.57
N GLN A 218 95.67 82.42 27.07
CA GLN A 218 96.19 83.55 27.85
C GLN A 218 95.78 84.85 27.14
N LEU A 219 95.45 85.86 27.92
CA LEU A 219 94.99 87.16 27.46
C LEU A 219 95.79 88.28 28.14
N SER A 220 95.98 89.39 27.45
CA SER A 220 96.61 90.59 28.02
C SER A 220 95.61 91.41 28.85
N VAL A 221 96.10 92.15 29.86
CA VAL A 221 95.28 93.16 30.56
C VAL A 221 94.73 94.15 29.52
N GLY A 222 93.39 94.26 29.48
CA GLY A 222 92.65 95.05 28.48
C GLY A 222 91.80 94.23 27.50
N GLU A 223 92.07 92.93 27.33
CA GLU A 223 91.21 92.05 26.52
C GLU A 223 89.91 91.63 27.26
N LYS A 224 88.97 91.06 26.50
CA LYS A 224 87.72 90.45 27.01
C LYS A 224 87.56 89.01 26.49
N PHE A 225 86.82 88.17 27.22
CA PHE A 225 86.53 86.77 26.84
C PHE A 225 85.07 86.38 27.06
N ARG A 226 84.57 85.35 26.35
CA ARG A 226 83.28 84.66 26.56
C ARG A 226 83.50 83.15 26.61
N ILE A 227 82.44 82.42 26.96
CA ILE A 227 82.41 80.95 27.00
C ILE A 227 81.46 80.43 25.90
N GLN A 228 81.88 79.38 25.18
CA GLN A 228 81.05 78.59 24.27
C GLN A 228 80.95 77.12 24.74
N ILE A 229 79.77 76.50 24.63
CA ILE A 229 79.48 75.10 25.01
C ILE A 229 78.74 74.41 23.84
N PRO A 230 79.08 73.20 23.36
CA PRO A 230 78.42 72.59 22.19
C PRO A 230 76.90 72.33 22.35
N LYS A 231 76.10 72.51 21.30
CA LYS A 231 74.62 72.39 21.34
C LYS A 231 74.06 71.02 21.75
N ASP A 232 74.82 69.96 21.51
CA ASP A 232 74.45 68.58 21.88
C ASP A 232 74.76 68.25 23.35
N THR A 233 75.34 69.21 24.09
CA THR A 233 75.60 69.08 25.52
C THR A 233 74.28 69.17 26.27
N LYS A 234 73.87 68.07 26.93
CA LYS A 234 72.70 68.04 27.83
C LYS A 234 72.75 69.19 28.85
N THR A 235 71.57 69.74 29.19
CA THR A 235 71.33 70.75 30.23
C THR A 235 72.26 70.58 31.45
N GLY A 236 72.94 71.65 31.86
CA GLY A 236 73.95 71.59 32.92
C GLY A 236 74.51 72.94 33.34
N GLU A 237 75.55 72.89 34.18
CA GLU A 237 76.21 74.05 34.81
C GLU A 237 77.68 73.74 35.18
N PHE A 238 78.56 74.76 35.13
CA PHE A 238 79.96 74.66 35.60
C PHE A 238 80.53 76.03 36.04
N ASN A 239 81.72 76.04 36.66
CA ASN A 239 82.37 77.25 37.21
C ASN A 239 83.69 77.61 36.50
N LEU A 240 84.15 78.86 36.62
CA LEU A 240 85.45 79.33 36.14
C LEU A 240 86.05 80.42 37.06
N SER A 241 87.37 80.64 37.00
CA SER A 241 88.04 81.78 37.66
C SER A 241 89.18 82.35 36.81
N VAL A 242 89.80 83.47 37.22
CA VAL A 242 90.84 84.18 36.47
C VAL A 242 92.09 84.39 37.31
N ALA A 243 93.26 83.97 36.81
CA ALA A 243 94.57 84.17 37.45
C ALA A 243 95.44 85.12 36.61
N ALA A 244 96.15 86.06 37.25
CA ALA A 244 96.92 87.11 36.57
C ALA A 244 98.27 87.42 37.25
N ASN A 245 99.20 87.97 36.46
CA ASN A 245 100.48 88.53 36.91
C ASN A 245 100.64 89.96 36.35
N LEU A 246 101.01 90.91 37.21
CA LEU A 246 100.78 92.35 37.05
C LEU A 246 102.00 93.18 37.50
N THR A 247 102.35 94.27 36.80
CA THR A 247 103.53 95.10 37.07
C THR A 247 103.18 96.53 37.53
N LYS A 248 103.92 97.09 38.50
CA LYS A 248 103.74 98.47 38.99
C LYS A 248 105.05 99.13 39.48
N VAL A 249 105.10 100.48 39.48
CA VAL A 249 106.22 101.30 40.00
C VAL A 249 106.02 101.58 41.49
N GLN A 250 107.10 101.61 42.28
CA GLN A 250 107.10 101.84 43.74
C GLN A 250 108.36 102.66 44.15
N ALA A 251 108.27 103.47 45.20
CA ALA A 251 109.39 104.27 45.72
C ALA A 251 110.07 103.53 46.88
N ILE A 252 111.32 103.13 46.66
CA ILE A 252 112.11 102.31 47.58
C ILE A 252 113.05 103.21 48.38
N ALA A 253 113.20 102.93 49.67
CA ALA A 253 114.00 103.71 50.63
C ALA A 253 115.18 102.90 51.16
N TYR A 254 116.31 103.58 51.39
CA TYR A 254 117.58 103.00 51.80
C TYR A 254 118.15 103.75 53.01
N ARG A 255 118.75 103.01 53.95
CA ARG A 255 119.22 103.53 55.25
C ARG A 255 120.69 103.95 55.21
N GLY A 256 120.96 105.16 55.70
CA GLY A 256 122.30 105.70 55.95
C GLY A 256 122.84 105.44 57.36
N THR A 257 123.82 106.24 57.77
CA THR A 257 124.49 106.20 59.08
C THR A 257 124.27 107.50 59.84
N ASP A 258 124.71 107.58 61.09
CA ASP A 258 124.59 108.80 61.91
C ASP A 258 125.29 110.04 61.31
N THR A 259 126.10 109.89 60.26
CA THR A 259 126.75 110.99 59.53
C THR A 259 126.42 111.07 58.03
N VAL A 260 125.76 110.04 57.48
CA VAL A 260 125.43 109.90 56.04
C VAL A 260 123.93 109.63 55.90
N GLN A 261 123.22 110.43 55.11
CA GLN A 261 121.76 110.38 55.08
C GLN A 261 121.15 109.14 54.41
N ASN A 262 119.89 108.88 54.78
CA ASN A 262 119.00 107.98 54.04
C ASN A 262 118.75 108.50 52.60
N ALA A 263 118.37 107.60 51.68
CA ALA A 263 118.09 107.92 50.28
C ALA A 263 116.88 107.14 49.70
N THR A 264 116.33 107.56 48.55
CA THR A 264 115.21 106.87 47.89
C THR A 264 115.26 106.89 46.35
N VAL A 265 114.74 105.86 45.68
CA VAL A 265 114.66 105.73 44.20
C VAL A 265 113.36 105.04 43.78
N LEU A 266 112.86 105.31 42.56
CA LEU A 266 111.68 104.65 41.98
C LEU A 266 112.07 103.40 41.17
N LEU A 267 111.43 102.26 41.44
CA LEU A 267 111.68 100.97 40.77
C LEU A 267 110.38 100.24 40.41
N GLU A 268 110.43 99.34 39.42
CA GLU A 268 109.32 98.44 39.06
C GLU A 268 109.34 97.13 39.87
N ARG A 269 108.15 96.56 40.11
CA ARG A 269 107.88 95.32 40.84
C ARG A 269 106.67 94.57 40.23
N ASN A 270 106.60 93.26 40.42
CA ASN A 270 105.49 92.40 39.94
C ASN A 270 104.69 91.81 41.11
N GLU A 271 103.38 91.61 40.91
CA GLU A 271 102.45 90.96 41.85
C GLU A 271 101.49 90.00 41.13
N GLU A 272 101.16 88.87 41.75
CA GLU A 272 100.15 87.91 41.28
C GLU A 272 98.78 88.16 41.92
N LYS A 273 97.68 87.87 41.20
CA LYS A 273 96.30 87.97 41.68
C LYS A 273 95.44 86.81 41.14
N LEU A 274 94.39 86.44 41.88
CA LEU A 274 93.43 85.39 41.53
C LEU A 274 92.01 85.88 41.84
N SER A 275 91.03 85.66 40.96
CA SER A 275 89.63 86.01 41.18
C SER A 275 88.87 84.98 42.00
N SER A 276 87.69 85.36 42.48
CA SER A 276 86.65 84.42 42.89
C SER A 276 86.15 83.57 41.71
N ASP A 277 85.38 82.53 42.02
CA ASP A 277 84.70 81.71 41.03
C ASP A 277 83.45 82.43 40.46
N LEU A 278 83.16 82.14 39.19
CA LEU A 278 82.04 82.62 38.37
C LEU A 278 81.32 81.39 37.78
N ALA A 279 80.01 81.44 37.52
CA ALA A 279 79.22 80.27 37.11
C ALA A 279 78.51 80.45 35.75
N VAL A 280 78.32 79.35 35.01
CA VAL A 280 77.68 79.31 33.68
C VAL A 280 76.75 78.10 33.54
N ASN A 281 75.51 78.28 33.07
CA ASN A 281 74.52 77.20 32.87
C ASN A 281 73.76 77.28 31.53
N TRP A 282 73.24 76.17 31.01
CA TRP A 282 72.52 76.09 29.73
C TRP A 282 71.43 75.00 29.74
N GLU A 283 70.59 74.96 28.69
CA GLU A 283 69.38 74.12 28.63
C GLU A 283 69.12 73.57 27.21
N ALA A 284 68.96 72.25 27.08
CA ALA A 284 68.83 71.56 25.79
C ALA A 284 67.51 70.77 25.68
N ALA A 285 66.62 71.20 24.79
CA ALA A 285 65.30 70.61 24.55
C ALA A 285 64.86 70.77 23.07
N GLY A 286 63.84 70.01 22.66
CA GLY A 286 63.20 70.06 21.34
C GLY A 286 61.75 69.55 21.39
N SER A 287 61.23 69.06 20.27
CA SER A 287 59.82 68.69 20.10
C SER A 287 59.62 67.41 19.27
N LEU A 288 58.39 66.87 19.27
CA LEU A 288 57.96 65.83 18.32
C LEU A 288 56.57 66.07 17.74
N LYS A 289 56.31 65.53 16.54
CA LYS A 289 55.05 65.65 15.80
C LYS A 289 54.64 64.31 15.18
N ILE A 290 53.35 63.97 15.27
CA ILE A 290 52.75 62.79 14.65
C ILE A 290 51.77 63.24 13.56
N LYS A 291 51.78 62.57 12.40
CA LYS A 291 50.74 62.65 11.38
C LYS A 291 49.98 61.32 11.26
N LYS A 292 48.65 61.37 11.33
CA LYS A 292 47.77 60.20 11.31
C LYS A 292 47.01 60.15 9.99
N VAL A 293 47.12 59.00 9.30
CA VAL A 293 46.40 58.73 8.06
C VAL A 293 45.71 57.35 8.07
N GLY A 294 44.79 57.15 7.12
CA GLY A 294 44.17 55.87 6.79
C GLY A 294 44.92 55.11 5.70
N GLU A 295 44.40 53.93 5.36
CA GLU A 295 44.96 53.00 4.37
C GLU A 295 45.14 53.58 2.95
N ASN A 296 44.49 54.70 2.61
CA ASN A 296 44.58 55.39 1.31
C ASN A 296 45.26 56.77 1.44
N GLY A 297 45.85 57.10 2.59
CA GLY A 297 46.46 58.40 2.86
C GLY A 297 45.48 59.50 3.32
N GLU A 298 44.21 59.18 3.55
CA GLU A 298 43.24 60.14 4.10
C GLU A 298 43.62 60.55 5.53
N VAL A 299 43.58 61.84 5.88
CA VAL A 299 43.92 62.30 7.24
C VAL A 299 42.87 61.87 8.26
N LEU A 300 43.30 61.41 9.45
CA LEU A 300 42.39 60.92 10.49
C LEU A 300 42.52 61.72 11.78
N ALA A 301 41.43 62.34 12.19
CA ALA A 301 41.29 62.99 13.49
C ALA A 301 40.93 61.99 14.61
N GLY A 302 41.22 62.35 15.86
CA GLY A 302 40.75 61.63 17.04
C GLY A 302 41.49 60.34 17.40
N ALA A 303 42.55 59.99 16.68
CA ALA A 303 43.54 59.02 17.18
C ALA A 303 44.27 59.63 18.38
N VAL A 304 44.43 58.85 19.45
CA VAL A 304 45.12 59.26 20.68
C VAL A 304 46.42 58.48 20.82
N PHE A 305 47.51 59.21 21.04
CA PHE A 305 48.85 58.67 21.28
C PHE A 305 49.29 58.93 22.71
N GLU A 306 50.00 57.96 23.28
CA GLU A 306 50.79 58.13 24.49
C GLU A 306 52.28 58.13 24.13
N VAL A 307 53.02 59.09 24.69
CA VAL A 307 54.45 59.31 24.42
C VAL A 307 55.25 58.87 25.64
N PHE A 308 56.25 58.02 25.43
CA PHE A 308 57.13 57.49 26.47
C PHE A 308 58.58 57.92 26.21
N ASN A 309 59.32 58.25 27.27
CA ASN A 309 60.76 58.46 27.19
C ASN A 309 61.55 57.13 27.17
N ALA A 310 62.87 57.19 27.00
CA ALA A 310 63.75 56.02 26.98
C ALA A 310 63.74 55.15 28.25
N ASN A 311 63.18 55.62 29.37
CA ASN A 311 62.99 54.84 30.60
C ASN A 311 61.58 54.21 30.69
N ASN A 312 60.81 54.20 29.60
CA ASN A 312 59.39 53.84 29.53
C ASN A 312 58.47 54.70 30.43
N GLY A 313 58.93 55.86 30.89
CA GLY A 313 58.08 56.83 31.60
C GLY A 313 57.21 57.59 30.60
N SER A 314 55.89 57.59 30.82
CA SER A 314 54.96 58.41 30.04
C SER A 314 55.24 59.90 30.27
N VAL A 315 55.38 60.68 29.19
CA VAL A 315 55.65 62.13 29.22
C VAL A 315 54.50 62.98 28.68
N GLY A 316 53.46 62.35 28.13
CA GLY A 316 52.28 63.07 27.64
C GLY A 316 51.35 62.22 26.79
N LYS A 317 50.12 62.72 26.63
CA LYS A 317 49.12 62.18 25.69
C LYS A 317 48.72 63.27 24.71
N ILE A 318 48.72 62.94 23.43
CA ILE A 318 48.41 63.86 22.35
C ILE A 318 47.35 63.25 21.43
N THR A 319 46.40 64.08 21.00
CA THR A 319 45.27 63.66 20.14
C THR A 319 45.34 64.39 18.81
N THR A 320 45.04 63.68 17.74
CA THR A 320 45.14 64.19 16.36
C THR A 320 43.98 65.11 16.00
N GLY A 321 44.32 66.28 15.46
CA GLY A 321 43.38 67.31 15.02
C GLY A 321 42.68 66.98 13.71
N ALA A 322 41.88 67.93 13.20
CA ALA A 322 41.14 67.78 11.94
C ALA A 322 42.04 67.64 10.69
N ASP A 323 43.29 68.11 10.78
CA ASP A 323 44.36 67.94 9.79
C ASP A 323 45.09 66.57 9.92
N GLY A 324 44.72 65.78 10.94
CA GLY A 324 45.38 64.54 11.31
C GLY A 324 46.72 64.71 12.04
N THR A 325 47.11 65.89 12.54
CA THR A 325 48.40 66.04 13.25
C THR A 325 48.24 66.25 14.76
N ALA A 326 49.31 65.92 15.50
CA ALA A 326 49.44 66.11 16.94
C ALA A 326 50.91 66.41 17.28
N GLU A 327 51.18 67.20 18.31
CA GLU A 327 52.52 67.73 18.63
C GLU A 327 52.79 67.77 20.14
N LEU A 328 54.04 67.58 20.56
CA LEU A 328 54.48 67.66 21.95
C LEU A 328 55.83 68.38 22.05
N ASN A 329 55.89 69.45 22.85
CA ASN A 329 56.98 70.42 22.90
C ASN A 329 57.77 70.36 24.23
N ASN A 330 58.94 71.01 24.27
CA ASN A 330 59.83 71.12 25.44
C ASN A 330 60.31 69.77 26.01
N LEU A 331 60.56 68.81 25.11
CA LEU A 331 61.10 67.49 25.42
C LEU A 331 62.62 67.55 25.53
N GLN A 332 63.19 66.88 26.55
CA GLN A 332 64.65 66.75 26.69
C GLN A 332 65.23 65.93 25.53
N ILE A 333 66.46 66.27 25.10
CA ILE A 333 67.08 65.59 23.96
C ILE A 333 67.29 64.08 24.20
N GLY A 334 66.89 63.26 23.22
CA GLY A 334 66.92 61.81 23.30
C GLY A 334 65.80 61.12 22.51
N THR A 335 65.70 59.80 22.65
CA THR A 335 64.72 58.98 21.93
C THR A 335 63.41 58.81 22.74
N TYR A 336 62.29 59.02 22.07
CA TYR A 336 60.94 58.80 22.56
C TYR A 336 60.24 57.69 21.78
N THR A 337 59.28 57.03 22.42
CA THR A 337 58.41 56.02 21.81
C THR A 337 56.97 56.54 21.82
N VAL A 338 56.32 56.60 20.66
CA VAL A 338 54.90 56.96 20.53
C VAL A 338 54.08 55.69 20.29
N LYS A 339 52.99 55.53 21.03
CA LYS A 339 52.08 54.38 20.93
C LYS A 339 50.65 54.87 20.73
N GLU A 340 49.95 54.35 19.72
CA GLU A 340 48.50 54.58 19.61
C GLU A 340 47.78 53.83 20.74
N ILE A 341 46.95 54.53 21.49
CA ILE A 341 46.13 53.97 22.58
C ILE A 341 44.62 54.02 22.29
N LYS A 342 44.22 54.70 21.20
CA LYS A 342 42.85 54.72 20.68
C LYS A 342 42.86 55.06 19.20
N ALA A 343 42.25 54.20 18.37
CA ALA A 343 42.02 54.43 16.95
C ALA A 343 40.94 55.49 16.68
N PRO A 344 40.96 56.12 15.48
CA PRO A 344 39.82 56.85 14.92
C PRO A 344 38.56 55.99 14.74
N ILE A 345 37.38 56.61 14.77
CA ILE A 345 36.10 55.91 14.57
C ILE A 345 36.07 55.26 13.19
N GLY A 346 35.69 53.98 13.12
CA GLY A 346 35.67 53.20 11.89
C GLY A 346 37.03 52.64 11.43
N TYR A 347 38.09 52.78 12.24
CA TYR A 347 39.42 52.25 11.97
C TYR A 347 39.89 51.26 13.04
N VAL A 348 40.75 50.32 12.65
CA VAL A 348 41.44 49.38 13.55
C VAL A 348 42.63 50.10 14.20
N SER A 349 42.97 49.80 15.46
CA SER A 349 44.16 50.39 16.10
C SER A 349 45.46 49.76 15.61
N GLY A 350 46.52 50.55 15.55
CA GLY A 350 47.88 50.08 15.25
C GLY A 350 48.65 49.74 16.51
N ASP A 351 48.82 48.44 16.82
CA ASP A 351 49.60 47.97 17.98
C ASP A 351 51.11 48.29 17.92
N LYS A 352 51.59 48.77 16.76
CA LYS A 352 53.00 49.09 16.52
C LYS A 352 53.35 50.50 17.01
N SER A 353 54.00 50.57 18.17
CA SER A 353 54.71 51.78 18.60
C SER A 353 55.78 52.19 17.58
N GLN A 354 56.07 53.49 17.49
CA GLN A 354 57.14 54.06 16.66
C GLN A 354 58.11 54.85 17.53
N THR A 355 59.39 54.92 17.14
CA THR A 355 60.43 55.70 17.85
C THR A 355 60.73 56.99 17.12
N ILE A 356 60.88 58.09 17.87
CA ILE A 356 61.23 59.43 17.38
C ILE A 356 62.45 59.93 18.15
N GLU A 357 63.44 60.48 17.45
CA GLU A 357 64.57 61.17 18.07
C GLU A 357 64.26 62.67 18.20
N VAL A 358 64.57 63.25 19.36
CA VAL A 358 64.43 64.68 19.64
C VAL A 358 65.81 65.29 19.92
N LYS A 359 66.13 66.39 19.23
CA LYS A 359 67.42 67.10 19.28
C LYS A 359 67.22 68.56 19.67
N THR A 360 68.30 69.24 20.08
CA THR A 360 68.27 70.62 20.57
C THR A 360 67.72 71.57 19.51
N GLY A 361 66.54 72.13 19.76
CA GLY A 361 65.85 73.06 18.82
C GLY A 361 65.15 72.40 17.62
N GLU A 362 65.13 71.07 17.51
CA GLU A 362 64.54 70.34 16.39
C GLU A 362 63.17 69.73 16.72
N THR A 363 62.35 69.45 15.69
CA THR A 363 61.08 68.72 15.81
C THR A 363 61.13 67.38 15.08
N GLY A 364 61.17 66.26 15.83
CA GLY A 364 61.14 64.92 15.25
C GLY A 364 59.74 64.53 14.75
N ALA A 365 59.59 64.15 13.48
CA ALA A 365 58.29 63.87 12.86
C ALA A 365 58.10 62.40 12.47
N VAL A 366 56.88 61.86 12.61
CA VAL A 366 56.54 60.48 12.19
C VAL A 366 55.11 60.36 11.65
N GLN A 367 54.84 59.35 10.81
CA GLN A 367 53.51 59.06 10.25
C GLN A 367 52.98 57.67 10.65
N VAL A 368 51.72 57.61 11.08
CA VAL A 368 51.02 56.40 11.55
C VAL A 368 49.79 56.11 10.69
N VAL A 369 49.68 54.89 10.16
CA VAL A 369 48.62 54.44 9.23
C VAL A 369 47.68 53.45 9.93
N ASN A 370 46.34 53.62 9.80
CA ASN A 370 45.36 52.64 10.27
C ASN A 370 44.46 52.13 9.14
N ASN A 371 44.00 50.88 9.26
CA ASN A 371 43.14 50.23 8.28
C ASN A 371 41.66 50.39 8.67
N LYS A 372 40.75 50.36 7.69
CA LYS A 372 39.30 50.49 7.92
C LYS A 372 38.70 49.25 8.57
N VAL A 373 37.71 49.45 9.44
CA VAL A 373 36.86 48.39 9.95
C VAL A 373 36.03 47.83 8.79
N LYS A 374 36.21 46.52 8.55
CA LYS A 374 35.53 45.72 7.53
C LYS A 374 34.99 44.47 8.22
N GLY A 375 33.76 44.09 7.95
CA GLY A 375 33.10 42.94 8.56
C GLY A 375 32.26 42.17 7.53
N ASN A 376 31.68 41.06 7.97
CA ASN A 376 31.02 40.10 7.10
C ASN A 376 29.61 39.78 7.61
N ILE A 377 28.74 39.30 6.72
CA ILE A 377 27.52 38.59 7.11
C ILE A 377 27.48 37.18 6.53
N LYS A 378 26.86 36.28 7.28
CA LYS A 378 26.55 34.90 6.90
C LYS A 378 25.04 34.69 7.01
N ILE A 379 24.39 34.42 5.90
CA ILE A 379 22.97 34.11 5.84
C ILE A 379 22.85 32.59 5.66
N LYS A 380 22.26 31.91 6.66
CA LYS A 380 21.88 30.50 6.58
C LYS A 380 20.40 30.43 6.19
N LYS A 381 20.12 29.91 5.00
CA LYS A 381 18.76 29.72 4.52
C LYS A 381 18.25 28.33 4.84
N LEU A 382 17.07 28.29 5.44
CA LEU A 382 16.32 27.07 5.75
C LEU A 382 14.93 27.08 5.09
N SER A 383 14.32 25.89 5.02
CA SER A 383 12.86 25.71 4.95
C SER A 383 12.23 25.80 6.34
N ASP A 384 10.90 25.91 6.38
CA ASP A 384 10.08 25.69 7.59
C ASP A 384 10.26 24.28 8.21
N SER A 385 10.63 23.28 7.40
CA SER A 385 11.03 21.94 7.86
C SER A 385 12.47 21.83 8.38
N GLY A 386 13.27 22.90 8.30
CA GLY A 386 14.66 22.94 8.76
C GLY A 386 15.71 22.39 7.80
N MET A 387 15.34 22.02 6.57
CA MET A 387 16.28 21.66 5.50
C MET A 387 17.06 22.89 5.02
N VAL A 388 18.31 22.72 4.59
CA VAL A 388 19.13 23.80 3.99
C VAL A 388 18.70 24.10 2.56
N LEU A 389 18.57 25.38 2.19
CA LEU A 389 18.10 25.78 0.85
C LEU A 389 19.21 26.44 0.02
N PRO A 390 19.75 25.76 -1.01
CA PRO A 390 20.59 26.38 -2.03
C PRO A 390 19.77 27.22 -3.01
N ASN A 391 20.47 28.00 -3.84
CA ASN A 391 19.92 28.76 -4.96
C ASN A 391 18.86 29.82 -4.56
N VAL A 392 18.89 30.30 -3.31
CA VAL A 392 18.11 31.44 -2.84
C VAL A 392 18.95 32.71 -2.94
N GLU A 393 18.40 33.75 -3.56
CA GLU A 393 19.11 35.00 -3.82
C GLU A 393 18.75 36.07 -2.78
N PHE A 394 19.78 36.65 -2.17
CA PHE A 394 19.69 37.79 -1.26
C PHE A 394 20.42 38.99 -1.84
N THR A 395 19.87 40.17 -1.63
CA THR A 395 20.55 41.44 -1.93
C THR A 395 20.79 42.23 -0.65
N VAL A 396 22.03 42.69 -0.47
CA VAL A 396 22.45 43.58 0.61
C VAL A 396 22.37 45.03 0.12
N PHE A 397 21.77 45.89 0.93
CA PHE A 397 21.57 47.32 0.70
C PHE A 397 22.18 48.14 1.84
N THR A 398 22.55 49.39 1.58
CA THR A 398 22.86 50.39 2.61
C THR A 398 21.58 50.86 3.35
N GLU A 399 21.72 51.62 4.44
CA GLU A 399 20.56 52.23 5.15
C GLU A 399 19.70 53.13 4.23
N ASP A 400 20.31 53.86 3.28
CA ASP A 400 19.63 54.66 2.25
C ASP A 400 19.05 53.84 1.08
N GLY A 401 19.24 52.51 1.08
CA GLY A 401 18.61 51.60 0.13
C GLY A 401 19.35 51.41 -1.21
N LYS A 402 20.62 51.81 -1.31
CA LYS A 402 21.47 51.52 -2.47
C LYS A 402 21.96 50.07 -2.42
N GLU A 403 21.91 49.36 -3.54
CA GLU A 403 22.47 48.01 -3.65
C GLU A 403 23.99 48.00 -3.42
N VAL A 404 24.45 47.05 -2.59
CA VAL A 404 25.86 46.85 -2.24
C VAL A 404 26.39 45.57 -2.88
N LYS A 405 25.65 44.45 -2.72
CA LYS A 405 26.05 43.14 -3.23
C LYS A 405 24.88 42.17 -3.26
N GLN A 406 24.71 41.48 -4.39
CA GLN A 406 23.83 40.32 -4.52
C GLN A 406 24.62 39.04 -4.18
N VAL A 407 23.96 38.05 -3.58
CA VAL A 407 24.57 36.77 -3.19
C VAL A 407 23.54 35.64 -3.27
N VAL A 408 23.99 34.45 -3.66
CA VAL A 408 23.15 33.24 -3.76
C VAL A 408 23.64 32.20 -2.74
N THR A 409 22.71 31.47 -2.12
CA THR A 409 23.04 30.38 -1.18
C THR A 409 23.61 29.17 -1.92
N LYS A 410 24.69 28.60 -1.38
CA LYS A 410 25.33 27.37 -1.91
C LYS A 410 24.61 26.11 -1.41
N GLU A 411 25.03 24.93 -1.88
CA GLU A 411 24.50 23.59 -1.49
C GLU A 411 24.28 23.38 0.03
N ASN A 412 25.09 24.01 0.87
CA ASN A 412 24.94 23.96 2.34
C ASN A 412 23.92 24.97 2.92
N GLY A 413 23.13 25.64 2.08
CA GLY A 413 22.21 26.71 2.43
C GLY A 413 22.86 28.02 2.87
N ILE A 414 24.17 28.21 2.67
CA ILE A 414 24.88 29.39 3.15
C ILE A 414 25.22 30.36 2.01
N ALA A 415 24.87 31.64 2.23
CA ALA A 415 25.39 32.79 1.52
C ALA A 415 26.31 33.59 2.46
N ASN A 416 27.49 34.00 1.99
CA ASN A 416 28.40 34.88 2.74
C ASN A 416 28.62 36.18 1.96
N VAL A 417 28.60 37.32 2.65
CA VAL A 417 28.95 38.63 2.09
C VAL A 417 30.09 39.21 2.93
N GLU A 418 31.26 39.26 2.33
CA GLU A 418 32.51 39.63 3.00
C GLU A 418 32.97 41.05 2.62
N GLY A 419 33.69 41.70 3.53
CA GLY A 419 34.36 42.98 3.27
C GLY A 419 33.46 44.23 3.34
N LEU A 420 32.28 44.13 3.94
CA LEU A 420 31.38 45.28 4.17
C LEU A 420 32.06 46.28 5.12
N THR A 421 32.11 47.56 4.75
CA THR A 421 32.70 48.63 5.57
C THR A 421 31.85 48.93 6.80
N TYR A 422 32.47 49.52 7.83
CA TYR A 422 31.77 50.10 8.99
C TYR A 422 30.54 50.93 8.57
N GLY A 423 29.40 50.66 9.20
CA GLY A 423 28.12 51.28 8.84
C GLY A 423 26.92 50.34 8.95
N LYS A 424 25.73 50.86 8.63
CA LYS A 424 24.46 50.13 8.69
C LYS A 424 23.99 49.69 7.30
N TYR A 425 23.29 48.57 7.28
CA TYR A 425 22.81 47.89 6.09
C TYR A 425 21.48 47.17 6.38
N TYR A 426 20.85 46.64 5.33
CA TYR A 426 19.87 45.56 5.46
C TYR A 426 20.02 44.56 4.31
N PHE A 427 19.41 43.38 4.44
CA PHE A 427 19.26 42.45 3.32
C PHE A 427 17.83 41.92 3.22
N LEU A 428 17.43 41.44 2.04
CA LEU A 428 16.14 40.76 1.79
C LEU A 428 16.28 39.73 0.66
N GLU A 429 15.33 38.78 0.58
CA GLU A 429 15.31 37.75 -0.46
C GLU A 429 14.68 38.26 -1.77
N THR A 430 15.49 38.35 -2.81
CA THR A 430 15.08 38.82 -4.14
C THR A 430 14.48 37.70 -4.98
N LYS A 431 15.11 36.51 -5.03
CA LYS A 431 14.62 35.34 -5.78
C LYS A 431 14.60 34.06 -4.92
N THR A 432 13.61 33.22 -5.23
CA THR A 432 13.28 31.98 -4.50
C THR A 432 13.20 30.82 -5.49
N PRO A 433 13.76 29.63 -5.19
CA PRO A 433 13.60 28.45 -6.03
C PRO A 433 12.17 27.89 -5.99
N ASN A 434 11.79 27.20 -7.06
CA ASN A 434 10.49 26.53 -7.15
C ASN A 434 10.28 25.55 -5.98
N GLY A 435 9.03 25.48 -5.49
CA GLY A 435 8.67 24.67 -4.33
C GLY A 435 8.73 25.38 -2.98
N TYR A 436 9.10 26.67 -2.94
CA TYR A 436 9.15 27.47 -1.71
C TYR A 436 8.48 28.85 -1.87
N ILE A 437 7.88 29.35 -0.80
CA ILE A 437 7.30 30.70 -0.72
C ILE A 437 8.39 31.70 -0.30
N GLY A 438 8.60 32.73 -1.10
CA GLY A 438 9.71 33.68 -0.93
C GLY A 438 9.51 34.70 0.20
N ASN A 439 10.50 34.85 1.08
CA ASN A 439 10.40 35.69 2.27
C ASN A 439 10.75 37.17 1.99
N LYS A 440 9.76 38.07 2.05
CA LYS A 440 9.94 39.51 1.73
C LYS A 440 10.30 40.41 2.93
N THR A 441 10.78 39.81 4.02
CA THR A 441 11.24 40.54 5.22
C THR A 441 12.56 41.27 4.95
N LYS A 442 12.71 42.51 5.46
CA LYS A 442 13.99 43.22 5.52
C LYS A 442 14.71 42.90 6.83
N TYR A 443 15.96 42.47 6.75
CA TYR A 443 16.81 42.12 7.88
C TYR A 443 17.90 43.18 8.08
N PRO A 444 17.73 44.16 9.00
CA PRO A 444 18.72 45.21 9.25
C PRO A 444 19.91 44.72 10.08
N PHE A 445 21.10 45.28 9.81
CA PHE A 445 22.33 44.97 10.56
C PHE A 445 23.35 46.11 10.51
N GLU A 446 24.39 46.04 11.34
CA GLU A 446 25.41 47.09 11.45
C GLU A 446 26.80 46.51 11.69
N ILE A 447 27.78 46.92 10.87
CA ILE A 447 29.18 46.51 10.97
C ILE A 447 29.92 47.45 11.92
N LYS A 448 30.31 46.94 13.11
CA LYS A 448 31.04 47.69 14.16
C LYS A 448 32.45 47.20 14.44
N GLU A 449 32.72 45.93 14.17
CA GLU A 449 33.94 45.23 14.61
C GLU A 449 34.65 44.60 13.40
N HIS A 450 35.98 44.75 13.34
CA HIS A 450 36.77 44.27 12.20
C HIS A 450 36.83 42.72 12.18
N ASN A 451 36.69 42.15 10.99
CA ASN A 451 36.59 40.70 10.70
C ASN A 451 35.43 39.95 11.40
N LYS A 452 34.53 40.65 12.12
CA LYS A 452 33.36 40.02 12.72
C LYS A 452 32.38 39.55 11.65
N THR A 453 31.89 38.33 11.79
CA THR A 453 30.86 37.76 10.93
C THR A 453 29.54 37.67 11.68
N LEU A 454 28.57 38.52 11.33
CA LEU A 454 27.21 38.42 11.85
C LEU A 454 26.50 37.25 11.15
N THR A 455 25.78 36.41 11.90
CA THR A 455 25.07 35.25 11.35
C THR A 455 23.57 35.41 11.49
N PHE A 456 22.84 35.17 10.41
CA PHE A 456 21.39 35.25 10.32
C PHE A 456 20.82 33.92 9.82
N THR A 457 19.67 33.52 10.35
CA THR A 457 18.88 32.40 9.82
C THR A 457 17.61 32.96 9.17
N VAL A 458 17.27 32.49 7.98
CA VAL A 458 16.06 32.92 7.25
C VAL A 458 15.31 31.69 6.72
N GLU A 459 14.04 31.57 7.06
CA GLU A 459 13.16 30.45 6.72
C GLU A 459 12.19 30.81 5.58
N ASN A 460 11.83 29.82 4.76
CA ASN A 460 10.80 29.91 3.71
C ASN A 460 9.83 28.73 3.88
N THR A 461 8.53 28.98 3.75
CA THR A 461 7.50 27.96 3.79
C THR A 461 7.57 27.06 2.55
N GLU A 462 7.45 25.75 2.73
CA GLU A 462 7.33 24.80 1.63
C GLU A 462 5.99 24.96 0.89
N VAL A 463 6.03 24.87 -0.44
CA VAL A 463 4.81 24.71 -1.24
C VAL A 463 4.28 23.29 -1.01
N LYS A 464 3.11 23.20 -0.39
CA LYS A 464 2.40 21.95 -0.09
C LYS A 464 0.97 22.05 -0.60
N GLY A 465 0.44 20.96 -1.15
CA GLY A 465 -0.93 20.88 -1.68
C GLY A 465 -1.59 19.57 -1.29
N SER A 466 -2.79 19.35 -1.80
CA SER A 466 -3.58 18.13 -1.57
C SER A 466 -4.06 17.55 -2.89
N VAL A 467 -4.41 16.27 -2.88
CA VAL A 467 -5.07 15.59 -3.99
C VAL A 467 -6.30 14.83 -3.50
N LYS A 468 -7.37 14.90 -4.28
CA LYS A 468 -8.61 14.16 -4.10
C LYS A 468 -8.84 13.31 -5.35
N LEU A 469 -8.82 12.00 -5.20
CA LEU A 469 -9.14 11.05 -6.28
C LEU A 469 -10.52 10.45 -6.03
N LEU A 470 -11.38 10.51 -7.03
CA LEU A 470 -12.73 9.93 -7.01
C LEU A 470 -12.78 8.69 -7.92
N LYS A 471 -13.11 7.54 -7.35
CA LYS A 471 -13.21 6.25 -8.03
C LYS A 471 -14.65 5.95 -8.43
N VAL A 472 -14.87 5.72 -9.72
CA VAL A 472 -16.20 5.47 -10.30
C VAL A 472 -16.21 4.25 -11.24
N ASP A 473 -17.41 3.76 -11.54
CA ASP A 473 -17.70 2.86 -12.65
C ASP A 473 -17.58 3.62 -13.98
N ASN A 474 -17.06 2.99 -15.03
CA ASN A 474 -16.92 3.57 -16.36
C ASN A 474 -18.25 3.70 -17.11
N GLU A 475 -19.20 2.79 -16.89
CA GLU A 475 -20.51 2.79 -17.55
C GLU A 475 -21.54 3.64 -16.79
N ASP A 476 -21.33 3.86 -15.48
CA ASP A 476 -22.13 4.75 -14.63
C ASP A 476 -21.23 5.58 -13.71
N ILE A 477 -20.83 6.77 -14.14
CA ILE A 477 -20.00 7.67 -13.33
C ILE A 477 -20.66 8.20 -12.05
N SER A 478 -21.97 7.98 -11.86
CA SER A 478 -22.65 8.32 -10.58
C SER A 478 -22.30 7.31 -9.49
N LYS A 479 -22.11 6.05 -9.86
CA LYS A 479 -21.78 4.90 -9.00
C LYS A 479 -20.33 4.96 -8.54
N LYS A 480 -20.15 5.23 -7.24
CA LYS A 480 -18.84 5.36 -6.58
C LYS A 480 -18.35 4.00 -6.09
N LEU A 481 -17.03 3.77 -6.16
CA LEU A 481 -16.45 2.45 -5.89
C LEU A 481 -15.57 2.46 -4.63
N GLU A 482 -16.10 1.91 -3.54
CA GLU A 482 -15.35 1.61 -2.33
C GLU A 482 -14.32 0.48 -2.58
N GLY A 483 -13.15 0.63 -1.96
CA GLY A 483 -12.18 -0.45 -1.81
C GLY A 483 -11.14 -0.64 -2.91
N ALA A 484 -11.06 0.23 -3.93
CA ALA A 484 -9.89 0.30 -4.78
C ALA A 484 -8.67 0.68 -3.93
N VAL A 485 -7.51 0.05 -4.17
CA VAL A 485 -6.25 0.36 -3.50
C VAL A 485 -5.28 0.95 -4.51
N PHE A 486 -4.78 2.15 -4.22
CA PHE A 486 -3.78 2.84 -5.02
C PHE A 486 -2.47 3.03 -4.26
N GLU A 487 -1.35 2.80 -4.94
CA GLU A 487 -0.06 3.34 -4.51
C GLU A 487 0.08 4.77 -5.04
N LEU A 488 0.30 5.73 -4.15
CA LEU A 488 0.77 7.06 -4.51
C LEU A 488 2.29 7.02 -4.63
N LYS A 489 2.82 7.48 -5.77
CA LYS A 489 4.26 7.49 -6.07
C LYS A 489 4.73 8.90 -6.40
N ASP A 490 5.98 9.20 -6.05
CA ASP A 490 6.65 10.44 -6.49
C ASP A 490 7.30 10.27 -7.87
N ALA A 491 7.88 11.36 -8.38
CA ALA A 491 8.56 11.42 -9.68
C ALA A 491 9.74 10.44 -9.86
N SER A 492 10.27 9.84 -8.78
CA SER A 492 11.29 8.79 -8.84
C SER A 492 10.71 7.36 -8.93
N GLY A 493 9.39 7.23 -8.82
CA GLY A 493 8.69 5.93 -8.74
C GLY A 493 8.65 5.34 -7.33
N LYS A 494 9.21 6.03 -6.33
CA LYS A 494 9.13 5.65 -4.91
C LYS A 494 7.70 5.79 -4.40
N VAL A 495 7.21 4.78 -3.68
CA VAL A 495 5.90 4.81 -3.01
C VAL A 495 5.96 5.77 -1.81
N ILE A 496 5.02 6.70 -1.77
CA ILE A 496 4.79 7.68 -0.69
C ILE A 496 3.77 7.14 0.31
N GLY A 497 2.75 6.42 -0.17
CA GLY A 497 1.74 5.78 0.65
C GLY A 497 0.82 4.88 -0.18
N GLU A 498 0.09 4.01 0.50
CA GLU A 498 -0.95 3.18 -0.07
C GLU A 498 -2.30 3.61 0.50
N TYR A 499 -3.27 3.88 -0.38
CA TYR A 499 -4.55 4.49 -0.04
C TYR A 499 -5.69 3.66 -0.60
N LYS A 500 -6.73 3.46 0.21
CA LYS A 500 -7.94 2.71 -0.16
C LYS A 500 -9.13 3.65 -0.30
N THR A 501 -9.93 3.52 -1.35
CA THR A 501 -11.12 4.35 -1.56
C THR A 501 -12.20 4.05 -0.52
N ASP A 502 -12.82 5.11 0.01
CA ASP A 502 -13.87 5.02 1.01
C ASP A 502 -15.26 4.70 0.40
N LYS A 503 -16.31 4.75 1.22
CA LYS A 503 -17.72 4.53 0.82
C LYS A 503 -18.23 5.52 -0.24
N ASN A 504 -17.60 6.67 -0.38
CA ASN A 504 -17.89 7.69 -1.38
C ASN A 504 -17.03 7.52 -2.65
N GLY A 505 -16.19 6.48 -2.70
CA GLY A 505 -15.19 6.24 -3.73
C GLY A 505 -13.97 7.17 -3.62
N GLU A 506 -13.76 7.85 -2.50
CA GLU A 506 -12.75 8.91 -2.38
C GLU A 506 -11.43 8.43 -1.76
N ILE A 507 -10.33 8.97 -2.26
CA ILE A 507 -9.03 9.06 -1.60
C ILE A 507 -8.69 10.55 -1.46
N ASN A 508 -8.39 10.99 -0.24
CA ASN A 508 -8.02 12.37 0.06
C ASN A 508 -6.64 12.37 0.73
N VAL A 509 -5.60 12.87 0.04
CA VAL A 509 -4.23 12.97 0.55
C VAL A 509 -3.84 14.44 0.69
N LYS A 510 -3.36 14.83 1.86
CA LYS A 510 -3.03 16.22 2.22
C LYS A 510 -1.52 16.42 2.35
N ASP A 511 -1.12 17.69 2.33
CA ASP A 511 0.22 18.18 2.66
C ASP A 511 1.36 17.55 1.84
N LEU A 512 1.03 17.12 0.60
CA LEU A 512 2.00 16.67 -0.39
C LEU A 512 2.89 17.84 -0.80
N ALA A 513 4.20 17.64 -0.78
CA ALA A 513 5.18 18.64 -1.19
C ALA A 513 5.04 19.01 -2.68
N TYR A 514 5.67 20.12 -3.08
CA TYR A 514 5.83 20.49 -4.48
C TYR A 514 6.50 19.37 -5.28
N GLY A 515 5.90 18.96 -6.40
CA GLY A 515 6.45 17.90 -7.23
C GLY A 515 5.42 17.18 -8.09
N LYS A 516 5.92 16.25 -8.92
CA LYS A 516 5.10 15.34 -9.74
C LYS A 516 4.86 14.03 -8.99
N TYR A 517 3.65 13.51 -9.14
CA TYR A 517 3.17 12.30 -8.51
C TYR A 517 2.35 11.46 -9.49
N SER A 518 2.18 10.17 -9.18
CA SER A 518 1.18 9.33 -9.84
C SER A 518 0.43 8.44 -8.85
N PHE A 519 -0.86 8.23 -9.10
CA PHE A 519 -1.61 7.13 -8.50
C PHE A 519 -1.57 5.92 -9.43
N VAL A 520 -1.29 4.74 -8.87
CA VAL A 520 -1.27 3.46 -9.59
C VAL A 520 -2.23 2.49 -8.90
N GLU A 521 -3.25 2.00 -9.60
CA GLU A 521 -4.17 1.02 -9.01
C GLU A 521 -3.44 -0.32 -8.80
N LYS A 522 -3.49 -0.81 -7.57
CA LYS A 522 -2.84 -2.05 -7.11
C LYS A 522 -3.85 -3.18 -6.92
N VAL A 523 -5.05 -2.83 -6.45
CA VAL A 523 -6.19 -3.73 -6.27
C VAL A 523 -7.44 -2.99 -6.73
N SER A 524 -8.19 -3.55 -7.68
CA SER A 524 -9.46 -2.99 -8.12
C SER A 524 -10.58 -3.23 -7.09
N PRO A 525 -11.67 -2.45 -7.13
CA PRO A 525 -12.91 -2.78 -6.42
C PRO A 525 -13.42 -4.17 -6.82
N ASN A 526 -14.10 -4.86 -5.89
CA ASN A 526 -14.60 -6.20 -6.14
C ASN A 526 -15.57 -6.23 -7.35
N GLY A 527 -15.31 -7.13 -8.30
CA GLY A 527 -16.06 -7.22 -9.57
C GLY A 527 -15.62 -6.25 -10.67
N TYR A 528 -14.49 -5.57 -10.55
CA TYR A 528 -13.95 -4.65 -11.57
C TYR A 528 -12.56 -5.05 -12.06
N VAL A 529 -12.29 -4.75 -13.34
CA VAL A 529 -10.99 -4.94 -13.97
C VAL A 529 -9.97 -3.97 -13.36
N LEU A 530 -8.75 -4.45 -13.09
CA LEU A 530 -7.62 -3.65 -12.58
C LEU A 530 -7.03 -2.75 -13.66
N VAL A 531 -6.95 -1.45 -13.40
CA VAL A 531 -6.37 -0.46 -14.33
C VAL A 531 -4.89 -0.26 -14.04
N LYS A 532 -4.03 -0.75 -14.94
CA LYS A 532 -2.56 -0.64 -14.82
C LYS A 532 -1.98 0.71 -15.29
N GLU A 533 -2.80 1.57 -15.90
CA GLU A 533 -2.42 2.91 -16.31
C GLU A 533 -2.31 3.85 -15.09
N GLN A 534 -1.38 4.80 -15.14
CA GLN A 534 -1.07 5.67 -13.99
C GLN A 534 -1.72 7.04 -14.14
N ILE A 535 -2.39 7.51 -13.08
CA ILE A 535 -3.00 8.85 -13.06
C ILE A 535 -1.97 9.83 -12.53
N VAL A 536 -1.32 10.57 -13.44
CA VAL A 536 -0.26 11.55 -13.13
C VAL A 536 -0.83 12.91 -12.74
N PHE A 537 -0.21 13.58 -11.75
CA PHE A 537 -0.55 14.94 -11.33
C PHE A 537 0.68 15.69 -10.78
N GLU A 538 0.55 17.01 -10.55
CA GLU A 538 1.69 17.86 -10.16
C GLU A 538 1.27 18.99 -9.19
N ILE A 539 1.81 18.97 -7.97
CA ILE A 539 1.59 20.00 -6.95
C ILE A 539 2.46 21.22 -7.27
N LYS A 540 1.82 22.35 -7.63
CA LYS A 540 2.49 23.62 -8.03
C LYS A 540 2.20 24.81 -7.12
N GLU A 541 1.04 24.81 -6.46
CA GLU A 541 0.48 25.96 -5.75
C GLU A 541 0.19 25.56 -4.30
N HIS A 542 0.60 26.40 -3.35
CA HIS A 542 0.43 26.10 -1.92
C HIS A 542 -1.06 26.14 -1.54
N GLY A 543 -1.51 25.16 -0.75
CA GLY A 543 -2.90 24.99 -0.31
C GLY A 543 -3.88 24.47 -1.37
N LYS A 544 -3.44 24.28 -2.62
CA LYS A 544 -4.32 23.82 -3.71
C LYS A 544 -4.71 22.35 -3.56
N ILE A 545 -6.00 22.06 -3.79
CA ILE A 545 -6.51 20.69 -3.95
C ILE A 545 -6.60 20.39 -5.44
N ILE A 546 -6.03 19.26 -5.86
CA ILE A 546 -6.16 18.73 -7.23
C ILE A 546 -7.23 17.63 -7.21
N GLU A 547 -8.26 17.76 -8.02
CA GLU A 547 -9.31 16.73 -8.16
C GLU A 547 -9.03 15.83 -9.37
N LEU A 548 -9.13 14.51 -9.18
CA LEU A 548 -8.83 13.48 -10.17
C LEU A 548 -10.00 12.48 -10.24
N LEU A 549 -10.25 11.94 -11.43
CA LEU A 549 -11.26 10.91 -11.67
C LEU A 549 -10.58 9.60 -12.12
N ALA A 550 -10.99 8.48 -11.54
CA ALA A 550 -10.46 7.15 -11.84
C ALA A 550 -11.61 6.18 -12.19
N VAL A 551 -11.70 5.76 -13.46
CA VAL A 551 -12.76 4.88 -13.98
C VAL A 551 -12.29 3.42 -14.02
N ASN A 552 -13.14 2.45 -13.66
CA ASN A 552 -12.90 1.02 -13.96
C ASN A 552 -14.12 0.40 -14.64
N HIS A 553 -13.88 -0.62 -15.46
CA HIS A 553 -14.91 -1.43 -16.08
C HIS A 553 -15.32 -2.60 -15.18
N LEU A 554 -16.62 -2.90 -15.14
CA LEU A 554 -17.14 -4.15 -14.56
C LEU A 554 -16.54 -5.37 -15.28
N ILE A 555 -16.18 -6.38 -14.51
CA ILE A 555 -15.87 -7.72 -15.04
C ILE A 555 -17.17 -8.31 -15.62
N LYS A 556 -17.10 -8.80 -16.86
CA LYS A 556 -18.21 -9.45 -17.57
C LYS A 556 -17.72 -10.75 -18.21
N GLY A 557 -18.56 -11.79 -18.23
CA GLY A 557 -18.27 -13.11 -18.77
C GLY A 557 -19.47 -13.75 -19.46
N ASN A 558 -19.30 -14.99 -19.92
CA ASN A 558 -20.25 -15.70 -20.77
C ASN A 558 -20.49 -17.15 -20.28
N LEU A 559 -21.70 -17.66 -20.46
CA LEU A 559 -22.05 -19.08 -20.30
C LEU A 559 -22.40 -19.70 -21.66
N GLU A 560 -21.83 -20.87 -21.95
CA GLU A 560 -22.13 -21.67 -23.14
C GLU A 560 -22.59 -23.07 -22.69
N ILE A 561 -23.90 -23.34 -22.80
CA ILE A 561 -24.51 -24.62 -22.45
C ILE A 561 -24.61 -25.47 -23.72
N THR A 562 -24.09 -26.69 -23.70
CA THR A 562 -24.27 -27.69 -24.75
C THR A 562 -25.23 -28.78 -24.29
N LYS A 563 -26.32 -28.98 -25.02
CA LYS A 563 -27.40 -29.92 -24.72
C LYS A 563 -27.25 -31.20 -25.52
N VAL A 564 -27.26 -32.33 -24.82
CA VAL A 564 -27.03 -33.65 -25.40
C VAL A 564 -27.97 -34.71 -24.82
N ASP A 565 -28.07 -35.85 -25.49
CA ASP A 565 -28.73 -37.04 -24.97
C ASP A 565 -27.88 -37.68 -23.85
N VAL A 566 -28.51 -38.27 -22.83
CA VAL A 566 -27.80 -39.09 -21.82
C VAL A 566 -27.21 -40.35 -22.45
N ALA A 567 -27.89 -40.96 -23.42
CA ALA A 567 -27.46 -42.20 -24.08
C ALA A 567 -26.38 -41.98 -25.16
N ASP A 568 -26.42 -40.84 -25.86
CA ASP A 568 -25.37 -40.43 -26.81
C ASP A 568 -24.99 -38.95 -26.64
N GLY A 569 -23.79 -38.71 -26.10
CA GLY A 569 -23.25 -37.36 -25.95
C GLY A 569 -22.97 -36.62 -27.28
N ASN A 570 -23.03 -37.30 -28.43
CA ASN A 570 -22.89 -36.67 -29.74
C ASN A 570 -24.23 -36.15 -30.28
N ASN A 571 -25.34 -36.84 -30.01
CA ASN A 571 -26.69 -36.37 -30.32
C ASN A 571 -26.94 -35.00 -29.64
N LYS A 572 -27.23 -33.96 -30.44
CA LYS A 572 -27.39 -32.58 -29.97
C LYS A 572 -28.86 -32.19 -29.96
N LEU A 573 -29.30 -31.57 -28.87
CA LEU A 573 -30.73 -31.35 -28.62
C LEU A 573 -31.10 -29.85 -28.78
N PRO A 574 -31.73 -29.46 -29.90
CA PRO A 574 -32.21 -28.09 -30.09
C PRO A 574 -33.49 -27.81 -29.31
N ASN A 575 -33.81 -26.53 -29.11
CA ASN A 575 -35.00 -26.01 -28.45
C ASN A 575 -35.17 -26.27 -26.94
N ALA A 576 -34.16 -26.82 -26.24
CA ALA A 576 -34.12 -26.77 -24.78
C ALA A 576 -34.07 -25.30 -24.32
N GLU A 577 -34.93 -24.89 -23.39
CA GLU A 577 -34.92 -23.55 -22.80
C GLU A 577 -34.22 -23.57 -21.44
N PHE A 578 -33.22 -22.70 -21.27
CA PHE A 578 -32.55 -22.46 -20.00
C PHE A 578 -32.87 -21.06 -19.47
N THR A 579 -33.07 -20.97 -18.15
CA THR A 579 -33.21 -19.70 -17.43
C THR A 579 -32.06 -19.53 -16.45
N ILE A 580 -31.39 -18.38 -16.51
CA ILE A 580 -30.33 -17.98 -15.57
C ILE A 580 -30.92 -17.05 -14.49
N TYR A 581 -30.52 -17.29 -13.24
CA TYR A 581 -30.87 -16.52 -12.06
C TYR A 581 -29.60 -16.01 -11.36
N ASN A 582 -29.68 -14.86 -10.71
CA ASN A 582 -28.58 -14.34 -9.89
C ASN A 582 -28.56 -14.94 -8.48
N GLU A 583 -27.55 -14.61 -7.67
CA GLU A 583 -27.42 -15.05 -6.27
C GLU A 583 -28.62 -14.70 -5.36
N ALA A 584 -29.45 -13.71 -5.75
CA ALA A 584 -30.70 -13.36 -5.05
C ALA A 584 -31.94 -14.12 -5.60
N GLY A 585 -31.76 -15.11 -6.47
CA GLY A 585 -32.85 -15.90 -7.06
C GLY A 585 -33.68 -15.18 -8.12
N LYS A 586 -33.30 -13.96 -8.54
CA LYS A 586 -34.02 -13.21 -9.57
C LYS A 586 -33.56 -13.65 -10.96
N GLU A 587 -34.53 -13.86 -11.86
CA GLU A 587 -34.28 -14.14 -13.29
C GLU A 587 -33.45 -13.01 -13.93
N VAL A 588 -32.44 -13.40 -14.71
CA VAL A 588 -31.49 -12.52 -15.41
C VAL A 588 -31.71 -12.57 -16.91
N VAL A 589 -31.81 -13.77 -17.48
CA VAL A 589 -31.93 -14.00 -18.93
C VAL A 589 -32.43 -15.42 -19.21
N LYS A 590 -33.11 -15.59 -20.34
CA LYS A 590 -33.49 -16.89 -20.92
C LYS A 590 -32.88 -17.08 -22.30
N GLY A 591 -32.64 -18.33 -22.69
CA GLY A 591 -32.07 -18.68 -23.99
C GLY A 591 -32.40 -20.12 -24.36
N LYS A 592 -32.54 -20.37 -25.67
CA LYS A 592 -32.78 -21.71 -26.21
C LYS A 592 -31.56 -22.26 -26.91
N THR A 593 -31.47 -23.58 -27.00
CA THR A 593 -30.41 -24.26 -27.75
C THR A 593 -30.68 -24.21 -29.25
N ASP A 594 -29.63 -23.89 -30.02
CA ASP A 594 -29.63 -23.90 -31.47
C ASP A 594 -29.64 -25.32 -32.06
N ASP A 595 -29.62 -25.43 -33.40
CA ASP A 595 -29.55 -26.71 -34.13
C ASP A 595 -28.29 -27.56 -33.84
N LYS A 596 -27.30 -27.01 -33.11
CA LYS A 596 -26.08 -27.70 -32.64
C LYS A 596 -26.18 -28.04 -31.14
N GLY A 597 -27.34 -27.81 -30.53
CA GLY A 597 -27.60 -28.01 -29.12
C GLY A 597 -26.99 -26.93 -28.21
N ILE A 598 -26.58 -25.77 -28.73
CA ILE A 598 -25.84 -24.76 -27.96
C ILE A 598 -26.74 -23.58 -27.61
N ALA A 599 -26.80 -23.25 -26.31
CA ALA A 599 -27.37 -21.99 -25.81
C ALA A 599 -26.23 -21.10 -25.28
N LYS A 600 -26.19 -19.83 -25.71
CA LYS A 600 -25.16 -18.87 -25.31
C LYS A 600 -25.76 -17.68 -24.56
N PHE A 601 -25.08 -17.27 -23.51
CA PHE A 601 -25.45 -16.15 -22.66
C PHE A 601 -24.23 -15.27 -22.47
N GLU A 602 -24.27 -14.05 -23.02
CA GLU A 602 -23.10 -13.17 -23.09
C GLU A 602 -23.19 -11.97 -22.16
N LYS A 603 -22.03 -11.41 -21.79
CA LYS A 603 -21.90 -10.14 -21.04
C LYS A 603 -22.56 -10.16 -19.65
N LEU A 604 -22.74 -11.34 -19.07
CA LEU A 604 -23.19 -11.52 -17.70
C LEU A 604 -22.16 -10.87 -16.74
N PRO A 605 -22.56 -9.99 -15.81
CA PRO A 605 -21.64 -9.38 -14.83
C PRO A 605 -20.92 -10.41 -13.95
N PHE A 606 -19.84 -9.97 -13.30
CA PHE A 606 -19.23 -10.68 -12.17
C PHE A 606 -20.25 -11.07 -11.09
N GLY A 607 -20.08 -12.26 -10.53
CA GLY A 607 -20.90 -12.77 -9.43
C GLY A 607 -21.30 -14.24 -9.60
N LYS A 608 -22.10 -14.73 -8.65
CA LYS A 608 -22.65 -16.10 -8.68
C LYS A 608 -24.02 -16.13 -9.34
N TYR A 609 -24.25 -17.21 -10.07
CA TYR A 609 -25.47 -17.49 -10.79
C TYR A 609 -25.88 -18.95 -10.58
N THR A 610 -27.19 -19.19 -10.68
CA THR A 610 -27.73 -20.53 -10.91
C THR A 610 -28.45 -20.55 -12.25
N TYR A 611 -28.59 -21.74 -12.83
CA TYR A 611 -29.47 -21.93 -13.98
C TYR A 611 -30.07 -23.33 -13.93
N LYS A 612 -31.21 -23.49 -14.59
CA LYS A 612 -31.88 -24.78 -14.79
C LYS A 612 -32.55 -24.82 -16.15
N GLU A 613 -32.86 -26.01 -16.62
CA GLU A 613 -33.78 -26.15 -17.74
C GLU A 613 -35.20 -25.73 -17.30
N THR A 614 -35.92 -25.08 -18.21
CA THR A 614 -37.31 -24.66 -18.01
C THR A 614 -38.25 -25.15 -19.10
N VAL A 615 -37.72 -25.62 -20.24
CA VAL A 615 -38.47 -26.38 -21.26
C VAL A 615 -37.54 -27.45 -21.85
N ALA A 616 -37.95 -28.72 -21.78
CA ALA A 616 -37.21 -29.84 -22.36
C ALA A 616 -37.33 -29.87 -23.90
N PRO A 617 -36.34 -30.45 -24.62
CA PRO A 617 -36.49 -30.84 -26.01
C PRO A 617 -37.69 -31.77 -26.24
N LYS A 618 -38.32 -31.69 -27.42
CA LYS A 618 -39.47 -32.54 -27.76
C LYS A 618 -39.07 -34.02 -27.75
N GLY A 619 -39.70 -34.81 -26.88
CA GLY A 619 -39.42 -36.24 -26.71
C GLY A 619 -38.40 -36.56 -25.61
N TYR A 620 -38.01 -35.58 -24.79
CA TYR A 620 -37.10 -35.74 -23.66
C TYR A 620 -37.76 -35.33 -22.34
N VAL A 621 -37.29 -35.93 -21.25
CA VAL A 621 -37.70 -35.62 -19.87
C VAL A 621 -36.98 -34.35 -19.43
N LEU A 622 -37.73 -33.40 -18.85
CA LEU A 622 -37.18 -32.15 -18.29
C LEU A 622 -36.13 -32.44 -17.22
N ASN A 623 -34.95 -31.84 -17.36
CA ASN A 623 -33.92 -31.92 -16.34
C ASN A 623 -34.20 -30.93 -15.20
N GLU A 624 -34.72 -31.45 -14.07
CA GLU A 624 -35.04 -30.68 -12.86
C GLU A 624 -33.80 -30.19 -12.08
N GLU A 625 -32.57 -30.57 -12.48
CA GLU A 625 -31.32 -30.18 -11.83
C GLU A 625 -31.05 -28.66 -11.95
N THR A 626 -30.64 -28.06 -10.82
CA THR A 626 -30.24 -26.65 -10.78
C THR A 626 -28.73 -26.55 -10.65
N PHE A 627 -28.09 -26.10 -11.73
CA PHE A 627 -26.66 -25.92 -11.85
C PHE A 627 -26.23 -24.55 -11.31
N SER A 628 -24.96 -24.41 -10.92
CA SER A 628 -24.38 -23.15 -10.46
C SER A 628 -23.09 -22.81 -11.20
N PHE A 629 -22.80 -21.52 -11.35
CA PHE A 629 -21.56 -21.01 -11.92
C PHE A 629 -21.22 -19.63 -11.35
N GLU A 630 -19.96 -19.21 -11.50
CA GLU A 630 -19.46 -17.96 -10.95
C GLU A 630 -18.49 -17.29 -11.93
N ILE A 631 -18.81 -16.06 -12.34
CA ILE A 631 -17.97 -15.25 -13.23
C ILE A 631 -17.00 -14.45 -12.36
N LYS A 632 -15.70 -14.73 -12.55
CA LYS A 632 -14.57 -14.19 -11.78
C LYS A 632 -13.64 -13.33 -12.62
N GLU A 633 -13.49 -13.67 -13.89
CA GLU A 633 -12.52 -13.06 -14.80
C GLU A 633 -13.22 -12.40 -16.00
N ASN A 634 -12.62 -11.33 -16.51
CA ASN A 634 -13.22 -10.56 -17.62
C ASN A 634 -12.99 -11.28 -18.95
N GLY A 635 -14.07 -11.54 -19.70
CA GLY A 635 -14.06 -12.36 -20.89
C GLY A 635 -14.10 -13.88 -20.62
N GLN A 636 -14.27 -14.31 -19.36
CA GLN A 636 -14.35 -15.73 -19.00
C GLN A 636 -15.52 -16.41 -19.74
N ILE A 637 -15.26 -17.55 -20.39
CA ILE A 637 -16.28 -18.38 -21.04
C ILE A 637 -16.41 -19.68 -20.25
N ILE A 638 -17.53 -19.84 -19.54
CA ILE A 638 -17.85 -21.06 -18.79
C ILE A 638 -18.63 -21.98 -19.73
N LYS A 639 -18.12 -23.19 -19.96
CA LYS A 639 -18.77 -24.20 -20.80
C LYS A 639 -19.34 -25.31 -19.93
N HIS A 640 -20.58 -25.70 -20.16
CA HIS A 640 -21.19 -26.82 -19.44
C HIS A 640 -22.01 -27.72 -20.38
N ILE A 641 -22.09 -29.01 -20.08
CA ILE A 641 -22.81 -30.01 -20.88
C ILE A 641 -23.98 -30.54 -20.04
N VAL A 642 -25.22 -30.25 -20.45
CA VAL A 642 -26.44 -30.66 -19.74
C VAL A 642 -27.14 -31.75 -20.54
N LYS A 643 -27.41 -32.88 -19.91
CA LYS A 643 -27.97 -34.07 -20.58
C LYS A 643 -29.46 -34.25 -20.25
N ASP A 644 -30.23 -34.80 -21.20
CA ASP A 644 -31.60 -35.27 -20.93
C ASP A 644 -31.77 -36.76 -21.16
N GLU A 645 -32.75 -37.32 -20.46
CA GLU A 645 -33.23 -38.67 -20.70
C GLU A 645 -34.34 -38.60 -21.77
N LYS A 646 -34.21 -39.40 -22.83
CA LYS A 646 -35.27 -39.53 -23.83
C LYS A 646 -36.50 -40.20 -23.20
N ILE A 647 -37.70 -39.73 -23.54
CA ILE A 647 -38.95 -40.34 -23.05
C ILE A 647 -39.09 -41.73 -23.68
N PRO A 648 -39.16 -42.81 -22.89
CA PRO A 648 -39.23 -44.17 -23.42
C PRO A 648 -40.63 -44.51 -23.94
N SER A 649 -40.71 -45.56 -24.76
CA SER A 649 -41.99 -46.08 -25.28
C SER A 649 -42.11 -47.58 -25.02
N ILE A 650 -43.30 -48.03 -24.65
CA ILE A 650 -43.66 -49.45 -24.58
C ILE A 650 -44.68 -49.82 -25.66
N LYS A 651 -44.64 -51.09 -26.08
CA LYS A 651 -45.64 -51.75 -26.92
C LYS A 651 -45.85 -53.15 -26.35
N THR A 652 -47.09 -53.54 -26.15
CA THR A 652 -47.43 -54.71 -25.32
C THR A 652 -48.22 -55.75 -26.15
N THR A 653 -48.36 -56.99 -25.66
CA THR A 653 -49.12 -58.07 -26.33
C THR A 653 -49.49 -59.16 -25.31
N ALA A 654 -50.78 -59.29 -25.00
CA ALA A 654 -51.32 -60.23 -24.01
C ALA A 654 -51.89 -61.53 -24.61
N THR A 655 -51.60 -62.68 -23.98
CA THR A 655 -52.00 -64.03 -24.41
C THR A 655 -52.22 -64.99 -23.23
N ASP A 656 -52.92 -66.10 -23.43
CA ASP A 656 -52.90 -67.26 -22.52
C ASP A 656 -51.45 -67.77 -22.39
N LYS A 657 -50.94 -67.85 -21.16
CA LYS A 657 -49.57 -68.32 -20.89
C LYS A 657 -49.34 -69.80 -21.25
N THR A 658 -50.40 -70.61 -21.33
CA THR A 658 -50.29 -72.05 -21.58
C THR A 658 -49.98 -72.39 -23.05
N ASP A 659 -50.43 -71.56 -24.00
CA ASP A 659 -50.29 -71.84 -25.45
C ASP A 659 -50.04 -70.61 -26.35
N GLY A 660 -50.07 -69.39 -25.82
CA GLY A 660 -49.92 -68.16 -26.59
C GLY A 660 -51.16 -67.72 -27.39
N THR A 661 -52.33 -68.30 -27.13
CA THR A 661 -53.59 -67.90 -27.79
C THR A 661 -54.23 -66.66 -27.15
N LYS A 662 -55.33 -66.17 -27.73
CA LYS A 662 -56.14 -65.05 -27.22
C LYS A 662 -57.54 -65.47 -26.77
N GLU A 663 -57.81 -66.77 -26.73
CA GLU A 663 -59.10 -67.34 -26.36
C GLU A 663 -58.87 -68.47 -25.37
N MET A 664 -59.49 -68.42 -24.19
CA MET A 664 -59.24 -69.38 -23.12
C MET A 664 -60.54 -69.79 -22.41
N HIS A 665 -60.52 -70.96 -21.77
CA HIS A 665 -61.64 -71.44 -20.96
C HIS A 665 -61.54 -70.87 -19.53
N LYS A 666 -62.68 -70.78 -18.83
CA LYS A 666 -62.69 -70.46 -17.40
C LYS A 666 -62.07 -71.59 -16.56
N SER A 667 -61.23 -71.23 -15.60
CA SER A 667 -60.66 -72.13 -14.59
C SER A 667 -60.47 -71.39 -13.27
N LYS A 668 -60.37 -72.13 -12.17
CA LYS A 668 -60.06 -71.59 -10.83
C LYS A 668 -58.67 -70.93 -10.74
N SER A 669 -57.81 -71.20 -11.72
CA SER A 669 -56.50 -70.56 -11.86
C SER A 669 -56.14 -70.52 -13.34
N VAL A 670 -56.29 -69.36 -13.97
CA VAL A 670 -55.74 -69.07 -15.31
C VAL A 670 -54.50 -68.19 -15.18
N THR A 671 -53.70 -68.06 -16.24
CA THR A 671 -52.65 -67.01 -16.30
C THR A 671 -52.61 -66.37 -17.67
N ILE A 672 -52.83 -65.05 -17.70
CA ILE A 672 -52.55 -64.22 -18.87
C ILE A 672 -51.10 -63.74 -18.77
N GLN A 673 -50.32 -63.94 -19.82
CA GLN A 673 -48.98 -63.37 -19.96
C GLN A 673 -49.05 -62.19 -20.94
N ASP A 674 -48.60 -61.02 -20.51
CA ASP A 674 -48.33 -59.88 -21.38
C ASP A 674 -46.83 -59.78 -21.70
N LYS A 675 -46.52 -59.45 -22.96
CA LYS A 675 -45.15 -59.25 -23.45
C LYS A 675 -44.90 -57.76 -23.75
N VAL A 676 -44.22 -57.08 -22.83
CA VAL A 676 -43.84 -55.67 -22.96
C VAL A 676 -42.53 -55.52 -23.73
N GLU A 677 -42.62 -55.01 -24.96
CA GLU A 677 -41.49 -54.54 -25.76
C GLU A 677 -41.21 -53.06 -25.41
N TYR A 678 -39.99 -52.74 -24.99
CA TYR A 678 -39.59 -51.39 -24.58
C TYR A 678 -38.52 -50.80 -25.50
N LYS A 679 -38.49 -49.47 -25.59
CA LYS A 679 -37.46 -48.70 -26.31
C LYS A 679 -36.97 -47.51 -25.49
N ASP A 680 -35.74 -47.10 -25.82
CA ASP A 680 -35.04 -45.95 -25.25
C ASP A 680 -34.87 -45.97 -23.72
N LEU A 681 -34.81 -47.17 -23.10
CA LEU A 681 -34.49 -47.31 -21.68
C LEU A 681 -33.00 -47.13 -21.40
N GLN A 682 -32.66 -46.61 -20.22
CA GLN A 682 -31.28 -46.52 -19.77
C GLN A 682 -30.77 -47.88 -19.27
N VAL A 683 -29.78 -48.42 -19.98
CA VAL A 683 -29.07 -49.64 -19.58
C VAL A 683 -28.51 -49.49 -18.16
N GLY A 684 -28.76 -50.48 -17.30
CA GLY A 684 -28.24 -50.48 -15.92
C GLY A 684 -29.05 -49.68 -14.89
N LYS A 685 -30.19 -49.08 -15.26
CA LYS A 685 -31.14 -48.48 -14.30
C LYS A 685 -32.29 -49.44 -13.95
N GLU A 686 -32.75 -49.44 -12.71
CA GLU A 686 -33.96 -50.19 -12.34
C GLU A 686 -35.22 -49.46 -12.85
N TYR A 687 -36.10 -50.21 -13.51
CA TYR A 687 -37.45 -49.80 -13.85
C TYR A 687 -38.45 -50.74 -13.15
N THR A 688 -39.61 -50.19 -12.76
CA THR A 688 -40.75 -50.99 -12.30
C THR A 688 -41.81 -50.98 -13.40
N LEU A 689 -42.12 -52.14 -13.95
CA LEU A 689 -43.28 -52.33 -14.81
C LEU A 689 -44.45 -52.77 -13.93
N LYS A 690 -45.54 -52.02 -13.95
CA LYS A 690 -46.83 -52.39 -13.36
C LYS A 690 -47.83 -52.66 -14.48
N GLY A 691 -48.80 -53.51 -14.21
CA GLY A 691 -49.96 -53.64 -15.07
C GLY A 691 -51.20 -54.09 -14.32
N LYS A 692 -52.35 -53.95 -14.98
CA LYS A 692 -53.67 -54.33 -14.46
C LYS A 692 -54.55 -54.86 -15.57
N LEU A 693 -55.41 -55.82 -15.24
CA LEU A 693 -56.48 -56.24 -16.15
C LEU A 693 -57.67 -55.29 -16.03
N MET A 694 -58.31 -55.03 -17.16
CA MET A 694 -59.50 -54.21 -17.31
C MET A 694 -60.62 -55.09 -17.89
N ASP A 695 -61.84 -55.01 -17.34
CA ASP A 695 -63.05 -55.52 -18.01
C ASP A 695 -63.39 -54.55 -19.16
N LYS A 696 -63.44 -55.11 -20.37
CA LYS A 696 -63.55 -54.32 -21.62
C LYS A 696 -64.92 -53.67 -21.82
N GLU A 697 -65.97 -54.27 -21.31
CA GLU A 697 -67.35 -53.82 -21.44
C GLU A 697 -67.62 -52.61 -20.53
N THR A 698 -67.06 -52.62 -19.33
CA THR A 698 -67.28 -51.59 -18.30
C THR A 698 -66.17 -50.53 -18.25
N ASN A 699 -65.03 -50.77 -18.92
CA ASN A 699 -63.82 -49.95 -18.86
C ASN A 699 -63.35 -49.65 -17.42
N LYS A 700 -63.39 -50.68 -16.57
CA LYS A 700 -62.94 -50.65 -15.17
C LYS A 700 -61.92 -51.75 -14.94
N SER A 701 -61.10 -51.62 -13.90
CA SER A 701 -60.22 -52.70 -13.44
C SER A 701 -61.03 -53.98 -13.21
N LEU A 702 -60.50 -55.12 -13.68
CA LEU A 702 -61.10 -56.43 -13.44
C LEU A 702 -60.96 -56.76 -11.95
N VAL A 703 -62.08 -56.92 -11.25
CA VAL A 703 -62.11 -57.26 -9.83
C VAL A 703 -62.49 -58.72 -9.66
N VAL A 704 -61.57 -59.52 -9.10
CA VAL A 704 -61.75 -60.94 -8.78
C VAL A 704 -61.62 -61.09 -7.27
N ASN A 705 -62.58 -61.79 -6.64
CA ASN A 705 -62.61 -62.03 -5.19
C ASN A 705 -62.38 -60.75 -4.34
N GLY A 706 -62.92 -59.62 -4.79
CA GLY A 706 -62.84 -58.32 -4.11
C GLY A 706 -61.53 -57.54 -4.28
N LYS A 707 -60.62 -57.97 -5.15
CA LYS A 707 -59.35 -57.28 -5.46
C LYS A 707 -59.19 -57.05 -6.95
N GLU A 708 -58.56 -55.94 -7.34
CA GLU A 708 -58.14 -55.70 -8.73
C GLU A 708 -57.07 -56.72 -9.13
N VAL A 709 -57.19 -57.33 -10.32
CA VAL A 709 -56.16 -58.21 -10.86
C VAL A 709 -55.02 -57.37 -11.42
N THR A 710 -53.94 -57.28 -10.63
CA THR A 710 -52.74 -56.48 -10.92
C THR A 710 -51.49 -57.34 -10.83
N ALA A 711 -50.43 -56.92 -11.52
CA ALA A 711 -49.11 -57.53 -11.46
C ALA A 711 -48.03 -56.44 -11.53
N GLU A 712 -46.88 -56.67 -10.90
CA GLU A 712 -45.72 -55.80 -11.03
C GLU A 712 -44.41 -56.58 -11.06
N THR A 713 -43.41 -56.02 -11.73
CA THR A 713 -42.06 -56.58 -11.79
C THR A 713 -41.02 -55.46 -11.83
N LYS A 714 -39.86 -55.70 -11.22
CA LYS A 714 -38.70 -54.82 -11.24
C LYS A 714 -37.62 -55.43 -12.11
N PHE A 715 -37.05 -54.64 -13.02
CA PHE A 715 -36.01 -55.10 -13.93
C PHE A 715 -35.00 -54.02 -14.26
N THR A 716 -33.80 -54.47 -14.61
CA THR A 716 -32.70 -53.62 -15.08
C THR A 716 -32.38 -54.03 -16.52
N PRO A 717 -32.65 -53.19 -17.53
CA PRO A 717 -32.46 -53.54 -18.93
C PRO A 717 -30.96 -53.61 -19.25
N LYS A 718 -30.57 -54.66 -19.98
CA LYS A 718 -29.19 -54.88 -20.46
C LYS A 718 -28.91 -54.19 -21.80
N VAL A 719 -29.97 -53.76 -22.49
CA VAL A 719 -29.99 -53.09 -23.80
C VAL A 719 -31.11 -52.04 -23.78
N ALA A 720 -30.95 -50.92 -24.48
CA ALA A 720 -31.94 -49.82 -24.43
C ALA A 720 -33.29 -50.18 -25.08
N ASN A 721 -33.28 -51.13 -26.02
CA ASN A 721 -34.44 -51.65 -26.70
C ASN A 721 -34.50 -53.17 -26.47
N GLY A 722 -35.63 -53.70 -26.01
CA GLY A 722 -35.74 -55.10 -25.59
C GLY A 722 -37.17 -55.48 -25.20
N SER A 723 -37.33 -56.58 -24.44
CA SER A 723 -38.64 -56.98 -23.92
C SER A 723 -38.57 -57.67 -22.55
N ILE A 724 -39.69 -57.66 -21.84
CA ILE A 724 -39.95 -58.40 -20.60
C ILE A 724 -41.38 -58.96 -20.64
N THR A 725 -41.70 -59.95 -19.80
CA THR A 725 -43.07 -60.49 -19.65
C THR A 725 -43.64 -60.19 -18.26
N LEU A 726 -44.95 -59.99 -18.19
CA LEU A 726 -45.70 -59.76 -16.96
C LEU A 726 -46.87 -60.78 -16.89
N ASP A 727 -46.92 -61.57 -15.81
CA ASP A 727 -47.88 -62.66 -15.65
C ASP A 727 -48.99 -62.28 -14.66
N PHE A 728 -50.24 -62.48 -15.08
CA PHE A 728 -51.45 -62.22 -14.29
C PHE A 728 -52.16 -63.55 -13.98
N THR A 729 -51.94 -64.10 -12.80
CA THR A 729 -52.59 -65.35 -12.33
C THR A 729 -53.80 -65.04 -11.46
N PHE A 730 -54.98 -65.56 -11.82
CA PHE A 730 -56.25 -65.28 -11.12
C PHE A 730 -57.31 -66.36 -11.34
N ASP A 731 -58.38 -66.32 -10.54
CA ASP A 731 -59.58 -67.16 -10.71
C ASP A 731 -60.50 -66.55 -11.77
N ALA A 732 -60.78 -67.29 -12.85
CA ALA A 732 -61.63 -66.86 -13.96
C ALA A 732 -63.05 -67.47 -13.91
N THR A 733 -63.46 -68.04 -12.77
CA THR A 733 -64.83 -68.49 -12.54
C THR A 733 -65.79 -67.30 -12.61
N GLY A 734 -66.80 -67.36 -13.49
CA GLY A 734 -67.76 -66.27 -13.70
C GLY A 734 -67.38 -65.24 -14.76
N LEU A 735 -66.29 -65.48 -15.52
CA LEU A 735 -65.86 -64.62 -16.63
C LEU A 735 -66.28 -65.15 -18.01
N GLU A 736 -67.23 -66.09 -18.10
CA GLU A 736 -67.73 -66.61 -19.39
C GLU A 736 -68.10 -65.49 -20.37
N GLU A 737 -67.69 -65.64 -21.64
CA GLU A 737 -67.97 -64.72 -22.76
C GLU A 737 -67.31 -63.32 -22.64
N LYS A 738 -66.68 -62.99 -21.50
CA LYS A 738 -66.01 -61.70 -21.26
C LYS A 738 -64.73 -61.52 -22.07
N GLU A 739 -64.42 -60.26 -22.35
CA GLU A 739 -63.13 -59.81 -22.86
C GLU A 739 -62.43 -58.96 -21.80
N VAL A 740 -61.15 -59.25 -21.58
CA VAL A 740 -60.27 -58.54 -20.65
C VAL A 740 -59.10 -57.93 -21.41
N VAL A 741 -58.64 -56.77 -20.97
CA VAL A 741 -57.57 -56.00 -21.64
C VAL A 741 -56.53 -55.63 -20.60
N VAL A 742 -55.25 -55.84 -20.90
CA VAL A 742 -54.15 -55.43 -20.02
C VAL A 742 -53.80 -53.96 -20.27
N PHE A 743 -53.63 -53.19 -19.19
CA PHE A 743 -53.05 -51.84 -19.20
C PHE A 743 -51.71 -51.87 -18.45
N GLU A 744 -50.72 -51.12 -18.93
CA GLU A 744 -49.36 -51.11 -18.40
C GLU A 744 -48.85 -49.70 -18.07
N GLU A 745 -48.13 -49.58 -16.96
CA GLU A 745 -47.38 -48.40 -16.54
C GLU A 745 -45.91 -48.77 -16.35
N LEU A 746 -45.00 -48.06 -17.02
CA LEU A 746 -43.56 -48.18 -16.77
C LEU A 746 -43.10 -47.00 -15.90
N LEU A 747 -42.46 -47.31 -14.79
CA LEU A 747 -41.97 -46.34 -13.81
C LEU A 747 -40.45 -46.41 -13.68
N LYS A 748 -39.83 -45.25 -13.45
CA LYS A 748 -38.43 -45.09 -13.04
C LYS A 748 -38.39 -44.21 -11.80
N ASP A 749 -37.63 -44.62 -10.78
CA ASP A 749 -37.48 -43.86 -9.52
C ASP A 749 -38.83 -43.45 -8.87
N GLY A 750 -39.87 -44.28 -9.07
CA GLY A 750 -41.24 -44.04 -8.58
C GLY A 750 -42.10 -43.09 -9.44
N LYS A 751 -41.53 -42.38 -10.43
CA LYS A 751 -42.29 -41.58 -11.41
C LYS A 751 -42.70 -42.46 -12.61
N VAL A 752 -43.93 -42.32 -13.09
CA VAL A 752 -44.36 -42.93 -14.37
C VAL A 752 -43.62 -42.24 -15.52
N VAL A 753 -42.95 -43.02 -16.38
CA VAL A 753 -42.19 -42.51 -17.54
C VAL A 753 -42.89 -42.77 -18.87
N THR A 754 -43.72 -43.81 -18.97
CA THR A 754 -44.54 -44.11 -20.15
C THR A 754 -45.65 -45.12 -19.79
N THR A 755 -46.73 -45.19 -20.58
CA THR A 755 -47.89 -46.06 -20.33
C THR A 755 -48.47 -46.62 -21.63
N HIS A 756 -49.19 -47.74 -21.52
CA HIS A 756 -50.08 -48.25 -22.57
C HIS A 756 -51.44 -48.56 -21.92
N ALA A 757 -52.50 -47.93 -22.41
CA ALA A 757 -53.80 -47.90 -21.75
C ALA A 757 -54.97 -47.66 -22.73
N ASP A 758 -55.07 -48.49 -23.78
CA ASP A 758 -56.22 -48.47 -24.70
C ASP A 758 -57.11 -49.70 -24.50
N ILE A 759 -58.35 -49.47 -24.07
CA ILE A 759 -59.37 -50.51 -23.86
C ILE A 759 -59.79 -51.22 -25.17
N ASN A 760 -59.38 -50.69 -26.33
CA ASN A 760 -59.68 -51.24 -27.64
C ASN A 760 -58.52 -52.05 -28.25
N ASP A 761 -57.35 -52.10 -27.61
CA ASP A 761 -56.18 -52.77 -28.20
C ASP A 761 -56.42 -54.29 -28.32
N LYS A 762 -56.36 -54.78 -29.55
CA LYS A 762 -56.56 -56.20 -29.89
C LYS A 762 -55.33 -57.05 -29.57
N GLY A 763 -54.16 -56.43 -29.49
CA GLY A 763 -52.93 -56.97 -28.90
C GLY A 763 -53.07 -57.17 -27.39
N GLN A 764 -53.78 -56.30 -26.67
CA GLN A 764 -54.03 -56.46 -25.22
C GLN A 764 -55.30 -57.23 -24.86
N THR A 765 -56.25 -57.40 -25.79
CA THR A 765 -57.47 -58.19 -25.54
C THR A 765 -57.20 -59.69 -25.45
N VAL A 766 -57.71 -60.35 -24.41
CA VAL A 766 -57.92 -61.81 -24.28
C VAL A 766 -59.40 -62.08 -24.01
N LYS A 767 -59.95 -63.16 -24.57
CA LYS A 767 -61.38 -63.52 -24.46
C LYS A 767 -61.58 -64.85 -23.73
N PHE A 768 -62.55 -64.89 -22.82
CA PHE A 768 -63.04 -66.13 -22.25
C PHE A 768 -64.15 -66.72 -23.12
N VAL A 769 -63.95 -67.94 -23.61
CA VAL A 769 -64.94 -68.65 -24.44
C VAL A 769 -65.84 -69.54 -23.58
N LYS A 770 -67.04 -69.81 -24.09
CA LYS A 770 -68.03 -70.68 -23.46
C LYS A 770 -68.44 -71.79 -24.43
N PRO A 771 -67.87 -72.99 -24.25
CA PRO A 771 -68.24 -74.18 -25.02
C PRO A 771 -69.70 -74.59 -24.88
N SER A 772 -70.18 -75.32 -25.89
CA SER A 772 -71.40 -76.12 -25.79
C SER A 772 -71.27 -77.41 -26.59
N VAL A 773 -72.09 -78.40 -26.26
CA VAL A 773 -72.26 -79.65 -27.01
C VAL A 773 -73.74 -79.86 -27.33
N LYS A 774 -74.00 -80.60 -28.41
CA LYS A 774 -75.31 -81.07 -28.86
C LYS A 774 -75.11 -82.39 -29.60
N THR A 775 -75.92 -83.40 -29.33
CA THR A 775 -75.55 -84.78 -29.63
C THR A 775 -76.63 -85.49 -30.47
N THR A 776 -76.33 -86.65 -31.08
CA THR A 776 -77.31 -87.43 -31.87
C THR A 776 -76.91 -88.92 -31.93
N ALA A 777 -77.63 -89.76 -31.18
CA ALA A 777 -77.40 -91.20 -31.08
C ALA A 777 -78.17 -92.04 -32.10
N THR A 778 -77.51 -93.05 -32.69
CA THR A 778 -78.06 -93.94 -33.72
C THR A 778 -77.52 -95.37 -33.59
N ASN A 779 -78.18 -96.34 -34.22
CA ASN A 779 -77.62 -97.66 -34.46
C ASN A 779 -76.44 -97.56 -35.44
N LYS A 780 -75.23 -97.96 -35.01
CA LYS A 780 -74.04 -97.91 -35.89
C LYS A 780 -74.17 -98.81 -37.13
N ALA A 781 -74.98 -99.86 -37.08
CA ALA A 781 -75.10 -100.82 -38.18
C ALA A 781 -75.89 -100.28 -39.39
N ASP A 782 -76.71 -99.24 -39.23
CA ASP A 782 -77.56 -98.70 -40.31
C ASP A 782 -77.95 -97.21 -40.19
N GLY A 783 -77.49 -96.50 -39.16
CA GLY A 783 -77.86 -95.10 -38.88
C GLY A 783 -79.30 -94.93 -38.35
N GLY A 784 -80.02 -96.01 -38.09
CA GLY A 784 -81.40 -96.01 -37.63
C GLY A 784 -81.57 -95.63 -36.16
N LYS A 785 -82.83 -95.42 -35.77
CA LYS A 785 -83.25 -95.19 -34.37
C LYS A 785 -83.79 -96.44 -33.67
N GLU A 786 -83.90 -97.55 -34.40
CA GLU A 786 -84.50 -98.80 -33.94
C GLU A 786 -83.53 -99.97 -34.12
N ILE A 787 -83.46 -100.86 -33.12
CA ILE A 787 -82.48 -101.95 -33.02
C ILE A 787 -83.19 -103.26 -32.66
N HIS A 788 -82.90 -104.34 -33.40
CA HIS A 788 -83.18 -105.71 -32.95
C HIS A 788 -82.15 -106.12 -31.90
N SER A 789 -82.59 -106.70 -30.78
CA SER A 789 -81.67 -107.24 -29.76
C SER A 789 -80.78 -108.34 -30.33
N LYS A 790 -79.46 -108.19 -30.13
CA LYS A 790 -78.40 -109.10 -30.59
C LYS A 790 -77.30 -109.20 -29.52
N ASP A 791 -76.52 -110.28 -29.51
CA ASP A 791 -75.47 -110.54 -28.50
C ASP A 791 -74.38 -109.48 -28.44
N SER A 792 -74.19 -108.73 -29.53
CA SER A 792 -73.38 -107.52 -29.58
C SER A 792 -74.06 -106.48 -30.46
N ILE A 793 -74.13 -105.25 -29.96
CA ILE A 793 -74.63 -104.07 -30.66
C ILE A 793 -73.72 -102.88 -30.42
N THR A 794 -73.74 -101.89 -31.32
CA THR A 794 -73.06 -100.61 -31.12
C THR A 794 -74.03 -99.45 -31.37
N ILE A 795 -74.25 -98.62 -30.36
CA ILE A 795 -74.88 -97.31 -30.54
C ILE A 795 -73.76 -96.30 -30.83
N GLN A 796 -73.88 -95.57 -31.93
CA GLN A 796 -72.98 -94.46 -32.28
C GLN A 796 -73.69 -93.14 -31.99
N ASP A 797 -73.11 -92.36 -31.08
CA ASP A 797 -73.46 -90.97 -30.85
C ASP A 797 -72.56 -90.02 -31.66
N LYS A 798 -73.14 -88.93 -32.15
CA LYS A 798 -72.46 -87.86 -32.88
C LYS A 798 -72.55 -86.56 -32.10
N VAL A 799 -71.47 -86.23 -31.39
CA VAL A 799 -71.34 -85.01 -30.58
C VAL A 799 -70.88 -83.85 -31.44
N GLU A 800 -71.78 -82.92 -31.74
CA GLU A 800 -71.48 -81.60 -32.29
C GLU A 800 -71.04 -80.67 -31.16
N TYR A 801 -69.94 -79.94 -31.34
CA TYR A 801 -69.39 -79.00 -30.36
C TYR A 801 -69.27 -77.59 -30.94
N THR A 802 -69.30 -76.57 -30.08
CA THR A 802 -69.03 -75.17 -30.45
C THR A 802 -68.12 -74.46 -29.46
N ASN A 803 -67.52 -73.34 -29.90
CA ASN A 803 -66.67 -72.44 -29.11
C ASN A 803 -65.47 -73.10 -28.40
N LEU A 804 -64.88 -74.14 -29.00
CA LEU A 804 -63.62 -74.71 -28.51
C LEU A 804 -62.43 -73.86 -28.96
N VAL A 805 -61.44 -73.73 -28.08
CA VAL A 805 -60.12 -73.19 -28.44
C VAL A 805 -59.40 -74.21 -29.31
N VAL A 806 -59.02 -73.80 -30.51
CA VAL A 806 -58.35 -74.65 -31.52
C VAL A 806 -56.95 -75.03 -31.04
N GLY A 807 -56.55 -76.28 -31.28
CA GLY A 807 -55.24 -76.82 -30.91
C GLY A 807 -55.15 -77.41 -29.50
N LYS A 808 -56.09 -77.10 -28.60
CA LYS A 808 -56.20 -77.74 -27.28
C LYS A 808 -56.70 -79.20 -27.39
N GLU A 809 -56.28 -80.07 -26.47
CA GLU A 809 -56.87 -81.39 -26.25
C GLU A 809 -58.15 -81.29 -25.40
N TYR A 810 -59.16 -82.08 -25.76
CA TYR A 810 -60.41 -82.28 -25.03
C TYR A 810 -60.66 -83.77 -24.81
N THR A 811 -61.31 -84.10 -23.70
CA THR A 811 -61.84 -85.45 -23.43
C THR A 811 -63.36 -85.40 -23.46
N LEU A 812 -63.97 -86.15 -24.37
CA LEU A 812 -65.39 -86.38 -24.41
C LEU A 812 -65.68 -87.70 -23.69
N LYS A 813 -66.58 -87.68 -22.70
CA LYS A 813 -67.09 -88.85 -21.98
C LYS A 813 -68.58 -88.95 -22.19
N GLY A 814 -69.12 -90.15 -22.30
CA GLY A 814 -70.56 -90.36 -22.36
C GLY A 814 -71.01 -91.65 -21.70
N LYS A 815 -72.31 -91.77 -21.47
CA LYS A 815 -72.95 -92.91 -20.82
C LYS A 815 -74.35 -93.16 -21.38
N LEU A 816 -74.74 -94.42 -21.50
CA LEU A 816 -76.12 -94.79 -21.80
C LEU A 816 -76.97 -94.73 -20.52
N MET A 817 -78.19 -94.24 -20.67
CA MET A 817 -79.22 -94.11 -19.65
C MET A 817 -80.45 -94.92 -20.07
N ASN A 818 -81.01 -95.73 -19.17
CA ASN A 818 -82.31 -96.34 -19.37
C ASN A 818 -83.40 -95.29 -19.12
N LYS A 819 -84.14 -94.96 -20.18
CA LYS A 819 -85.10 -93.85 -20.22
C LYS A 819 -86.26 -94.04 -19.23
N ALA A 820 -86.77 -95.27 -19.10
CA ALA A 820 -87.95 -95.58 -18.30
C ALA A 820 -87.73 -95.41 -16.78
N ILE A 821 -86.48 -95.43 -16.32
CA ILE A 821 -86.12 -95.33 -14.89
C ILE A 821 -85.18 -94.16 -14.57
N ASN A 822 -84.77 -93.38 -15.58
CA ASN A 822 -83.78 -92.28 -15.49
C ASN A 822 -82.53 -92.65 -14.67
N LYS A 823 -81.91 -93.78 -15.01
CA LYS A 823 -80.65 -94.28 -14.42
C LYS A 823 -79.72 -94.77 -15.52
N PRO A 824 -78.40 -94.83 -15.29
CA PRO A 824 -77.46 -95.47 -16.22
C PRO A 824 -77.91 -96.87 -16.62
N LEU A 825 -77.70 -97.21 -17.90
CA LEU A 825 -77.95 -98.56 -18.41
C LEU A 825 -76.88 -99.49 -17.84
N LEU A 826 -77.34 -100.52 -17.10
CA LEU A 826 -76.47 -101.54 -16.52
C LEU A 826 -76.46 -102.80 -17.37
N ILE A 827 -75.27 -103.26 -17.73
CA ILE A 827 -74.98 -104.57 -18.35
C ILE A 827 -73.96 -105.25 -17.44
N ASP A 828 -74.21 -106.49 -17.02
CA ASP A 828 -73.40 -107.22 -16.02
C ASP A 828 -73.10 -106.39 -14.74
N GLY A 829 -74.05 -105.55 -14.32
CA GLY A 829 -73.93 -104.65 -13.17
C GLY A 829 -73.04 -103.42 -13.38
N LYS A 830 -72.54 -103.16 -14.60
CA LYS A 830 -71.68 -102.01 -14.94
C LYS A 830 -72.42 -101.02 -15.84
N GLU A 831 -72.16 -99.72 -15.64
CA GLU A 831 -72.67 -98.67 -16.54
C GLU A 831 -72.04 -98.80 -17.93
N VAL A 832 -72.86 -98.74 -18.98
CA VAL A 832 -72.35 -98.67 -20.37
C VAL A 832 -71.86 -97.25 -20.64
N THR A 833 -70.54 -97.06 -20.57
CA THR A 833 -69.86 -95.79 -20.80
C THR A 833 -68.85 -95.89 -21.94
N ALA A 834 -68.50 -94.74 -22.51
CA ALA A 834 -67.44 -94.62 -23.51
C ALA A 834 -66.73 -93.28 -23.33
N GLU A 835 -65.46 -93.21 -23.73
CA GLU A 835 -64.71 -91.96 -23.75
C GLU A 835 -63.75 -91.88 -24.94
N THR A 836 -63.44 -90.66 -25.37
CA THR A 836 -62.49 -90.38 -26.44
C THR A 836 -61.76 -89.06 -26.20
N LYS A 837 -60.53 -88.97 -26.71
CA LYS A 837 -59.70 -87.76 -26.67
C LYS A 837 -59.51 -87.22 -28.09
N PHE A 838 -59.62 -85.91 -28.24
CA PHE A 838 -59.42 -85.25 -29.53
C PHE A 838 -58.77 -83.88 -29.36
N ILE A 839 -58.05 -83.43 -30.39
CA ILE A 839 -57.60 -82.04 -30.50
C ILE A 839 -58.61 -81.30 -31.39
N ALA A 840 -59.16 -80.18 -30.91
CA ALA A 840 -60.09 -79.39 -31.70
C ALA A 840 -59.34 -78.71 -32.87
N LYS A 841 -59.67 -79.11 -34.10
CA LYS A 841 -59.07 -78.53 -35.33
C LYS A 841 -59.76 -77.24 -35.77
N GLU A 842 -61.02 -77.09 -35.37
CA GLU A 842 -61.89 -75.95 -35.65
C GLU A 842 -62.65 -75.62 -34.36
N LYS A 843 -63.18 -74.39 -34.22
CA LYS A 843 -63.90 -73.98 -32.99
C LYS A 843 -65.22 -74.72 -32.81
N ASN A 844 -65.84 -75.04 -33.94
CA ASN A 844 -67.10 -75.78 -34.03
C ASN A 844 -66.82 -77.00 -34.91
N GLY A 845 -67.42 -78.15 -34.58
CA GLY A 845 -67.14 -79.41 -35.28
C GLY A 845 -67.92 -80.57 -34.67
N PHE A 846 -67.48 -81.80 -34.92
CA PHE A 846 -68.06 -82.96 -34.26
C PHE A 846 -67.05 -84.08 -33.96
N VAL A 847 -67.43 -84.97 -33.04
CA VAL A 847 -66.73 -86.23 -32.69
C VAL A 847 -67.79 -87.32 -32.58
N THR A 848 -67.47 -88.56 -32.97
CA THR A 848 -68.34 -89.72 -32.76
C THR A 848 -67.89 -90.55 -31.56
N LEU A 849 -68.85 -91.07 -30.78
CA LEU A 849 -68.62 -91.90 -29.60
C LEU A 849 -69.41 -93.21 -29.74
N ASP A 850 -68.71 -94.35 -29.70
CA ASP A 850 -69.28 -95.68 -29.94
C ASP A 850 -69.46 -96.46 -28.63
N PHE A 851 -70.70 -96.84 -28.33
CA PHE A 851 -71.09 -97.64 -27.17
C PHE A 851 -71.39 -99.08 -27.61
N THR A 852 -70.44 -99.99 -27.41
CA THR A 852 -70.59 -101.41 -27.75
C THR A 852 -70.92 -102.25 -26.52
N PHE A 853 -72.01 -103.02 -26.54
CA PHE A 853 -72.49 -103.81 -25.39
C PHE A 853 -73.40 -104.97 -25.82
N VAL A 854 -73.75 -105.84 -24.85
CA VAL A 854 -74.65 -106.98 -25.06
C VAL A 854 -76.11 -106.50 -25.12
N GLY A 855 -76.74 -106.66 -26.28
CA GLY A 855 -78.09 -106.15 -26.56
C GLY A 855 -79.23 -107.16 -26.33
N ALA A 856 -78.93 -108.43 -26.04
CA ALA A 856 -79.90 -109.53 -26.03
C ALA A 856 -81.13 -109.27 -25.13
N GLU A 857 -80.93 -108.86 -23.88
CA GLU A 857 -82.02 -108.63 -22.90
C GLU A 857 -82.69 -107.23 -23.00
N GLN A 858 -82.43 -106.47 -24.07
CA GLN A 858 -82.85 -105.07 -24.17
C GLN A 858 -84.16 -104.84 -24.93
N GLN A 859 -84.83 -105.90 -25.41
CA GLN A 859 -86.08 -105.81 -26.18
C GLN A 859 -87.12 -104.88 -25.53
N GLY A 860 -87.80 -104.08 -26.37
CA GLY A 860 -88.81 -103.11 -25.95
C GLY A 860 -88.30 -101.86 -25.21
N ARG A 861 -87.02 -101.77 -24.84
CA ARG A 861 -86.47 -100.64 -24.06
C ARG A 861 -86.15 -99.42 -24.93
N GLU A 862 -86.14 -98.24 -24.31
CA GLU A 862 -85.53 -97.02 -24.85
C GLU A 862 -84.31 -96.62 -24.03
N VAL A 863 -83.21 -96.28 -24.73
CA VAL A 863 -81.96 -95.83 -24.13
C VAL A 863 -81.58 -94.46 -24.68
N VAL A 864 -80.97 -93.63 -23.84
CA VAL A 864 -80.61 -92.23 -24.12
C VAL A 864 -79.15 -92.03 -23.75
N VAL A 865 -78.37 -91.32 -24.56
CA VAL A 865 -76.96 -91.03 -24.25
C VAL A 865 -76.86 -89.66 -23.57
N PHE A 866 -76.03 -89.57 -22.52
CA PHE A 866 -75.61 -88.32 -21.87
C PHE A 866 -74.11 -88.12 -22.05
N GLU A 867 -73.65 -86.88 -22.22
CA GLU A 867 -72.27 -86.52 -22.55
C GLU A 867 -71.71 -85.39 -21.68
N ASP A 868 -70.45 -85.54 -21.25
CA ASP A 868 -69.63 -84.49 -20.64
C ASP A 868 -68.41 -84.22 -21.53
N LEU A 869 -68.16 -82.94 -21.82
CA LEU A 869 -66.95 -82.47 -22.50
C LEU A 869 -66.01 -81.80 -21.49
N LEU A 870 -64.77 -82.28 -21.44
CA LEU A 870 -63.76 -81.85 -20.48
C LEU A 870 -62.54 -81.23 -21.18
N HIS A 871 -61.96 -80.22 -20.55
CA HIS A 871 -60.65 -79.66 -20.86
C HIS A 871 -59.81 -79.58 -19.58
N GLU A 872 -58.55 -80.01 -19.63
CA GLU A 872 -57.64 -80.12 -18.46
C GLU A 872 -58.25 -80.86 -17.24
N GLY A 873 -59.20 -81.76 -17.48
CA GLY A 873 -59.93 -82.51 -16.44
C GLY A 873 -61.13 -81.77 -15.81
N GLN A 874 -61.38 -80.52 -16.18
CA GLN A 874 -62.58 -79.76 -15.81
C GLN A 874 -63.68 -79.91 -16.88
N VAL A 875 -64.91 -80.16 -16.45
CA VAL A 875 -66.09 -80.14 -17.34
C VAL A 875 -66.34 -78.71 -17.82
N ILE A 876 -66.38 -78.53 -19.14
CA ILE A 876 -66.59 -77.23 -19.81
C ILE A 876 -67.95 -77.14 -20.51
N ALA A 877 -68.55 -78.27 -20.87
CA ALA A 877 -69.92 -78.38 -21.37
C ALA A 877 -70.49 -79.79 -21.09
N THR A 878 -71.81 -79.90 -20.99
CA THR A 878 -72.54 -81.14 -20.70
C THR A 878 -73.84 -81.16 -21.52
N HIS A 879 -74.25 -82.33 -21.99
CA HIS A 879 -75.60 -82.61 -22.52
C HIS A 879 -76.21 -83.79 -21.76
N ALA A 880 -77.37 -83.59 -21.14
CA ALA A 880 -77.92 -84.54 -20.17
C ALA A 880 -79.46 -84.42 -20.02
N ASP A 881 -80.20 -84.53 -21.13
CA ASP A 881 -81.67 -84.60 -21.12
C ASP A 881 -82.17 -86.02 -21.42
N ILE A 882 -82.88 -86.63 -20.46
CA ILE A 882 -83.47 -87.97 -20.58
C ILE A 882 -84.63 -88.04 -21.60
N ASN A 883 -85.12 -86.89 -22.07
CA ASN A 883 -86.23 -86.79 -23.01
C ASN A 883 -85.77 -86.54 -24.45
N ASP A 884 -84.47 -86.34 -24.69
CA ASP A 884 -83.96 -85.98 -26.01
C ASP A 884 -84.21 -87.11 -27.04
N VAL A 885 -85.04 -86.82 -28.03
CA VAL A 885 -85.36 -87.72 -29.15
C VAL A 885 -84.16 -87.86 -30.10
N GLY A 886 -83.29 -86.85 -30.16
CA GLY A 886 -81.96 -86.90 -30.77
C GLY A 886 -81.05 -87.92 -30.11
N GLN A 887 -81.13 -88.09 -28.78
CA GLN A 887 -80.37 -89.11 -28.03
C GLN A 887 -81.08 -90.44 -27.79
N THR A 888 -82.40 -90.52 -27.97
CA THR A 888 -83.15 -91.77 -27.80
C THR A 888 -82.86 -92.76 -28.93
N VAL A 889 -82.55 -94.01 -28.57
CA VAL A 889 -82.56 -95.20 -29.44
C VAL A 889 -83.47 -96.26 -28.82
N ARG A 890 -84.30 -96.92 -29.65
CA ARG A 890 -85.31 -97.89 -29.23
C ARG A 890 -84.93 -99.32 -29.64
N PHE A 891 -85.15 -100.27 -28.75
CA PHE A 891 -85.15 -101.69 -29.08
C PHE A 891 -86.55 -102.13 -29.47
N VAL A 892 -86.68 -102.81 -30.61
CA VAL A 892 -87.97 -103.36 -31.06
C VAL A 892 -88.27 -104.68 -30.36
N GLU A 893 -89.55 -105.06 -30.35
CA GLU A 893 -90.05 -106.33 -29.81
C GLU A 893 -90.90 -107.05 -30.88
N PRO A 894 -90.25 -107.71 -31.87
CA PRO A 894 -90.94 -108.33 -32.99
C PRO A 894 -91.86 -109.48 -32.55
N SER A 895 -93.02 -109.60 -33.19
CA SER A 895 -93.91 -110.74 -33.01
C SER A 895 -94.59 -111.12 -34.33
N ILE A 896 -94.93 -112.41 -34.46
CA ILE A 896 -95.71 -112.95 -35.58
C ILE A 896 -96.93 -113.74 -35.09
N LYS A 897 -97.97 -113.75 -35.91
CA LYS A 897 -99.17 -114.58 -35.76
C LYS A 897 -99.59 -115.08 -37.13
N THR A 898 -99.87 -116.38 -37.23
CA THR A 898 -100.09 -117.06 -38.51
C THR A 898 -101.50 -117.63 -38.60
N THR A 899 -101.97 -117.97 -39.81
CA THR A 899 -103.34 -118.46 -40.07
C THR A 899 -103.41 -119.24 -41.39
N ALA A 900 -103.47 -120.56 -41.27
CA ALA A 900 -103.43 -121.51 -42.38
C ALA A 900 -104.82 -121.84 -42.93
N THR A 901 -104.94 -121.93 -44.25
CA THR A 901 -106.20 -122.20 -44.96
C THR A 901 -105.96 -123.05 -46.21
N ASN A 902 -107.00 -123.66 -46.75
CA ASN A 902 -106.99 -124.24 -48.09
C ASN A 902 -106.94 -123.11 -49.13
N LYS A 903 -105.91 -123.07 -49.98
CA LYS A 903 -105.77 -122.01 -50.99
C LYS A 903 -106.89 -122.00 -52.03
N ALA A 904 -107.59 -123.12 -52.24
CA ALA A 904 -108.63 -123.25 -53.27
C ALA A 904 -109.97 -122.59 -52.88
N ASP A 905 -110.33 -122.60 -51.59
CA ASP A 905 -111.64 -122.13 -51.10
C ASP A 905 -111.59 -121.28 -49.81
N GLY A 906 -110.40 -121.06 -49.24
CA GLY A 906 -110.19 -120.32 -47.99
C GLY A 906 -110.63 -121.05 -46.72
N SER A 907 -111.09 -122.30 -46.83
CA SER A 907 -111.60 -123.08 -45.71
C SER A 907 -110.49 -123.66 -44.83
N LYS A 908 -110.88 -124.34 -43.74
CA LYS A 908 -109.98 -125.13 -42.89
C LYS A 908 -109.82 -126.57 -43.34
N GLU A 909 -110.44 -126.98 -44.44
CA GLU A 909 -110.48 -128.37 -44.89
C GLU A 909 -109.94 -128.57 -46.31
N LEU A 910 -109.16 -129.63 -46.50
CA LEU A 910 -108.54 -129.97 -47.78
C LEU A 910 -108.93 -131.39 -48.21
N ASP A 911 -109.10 -131.59 -49.51
CA ASP A 911 -109.37 -132.91 -50.09
C ASP A 911 -108.05 -133.65 -50.34
N ALA A 912 -107.93 -134.87 -49.80
CA ALA A 912 -106.73 -135.70 -49.86
C ALA A 912 -106.42 -136.13 -51.31
N SER A 913 -105.63 -135.32 -52.02
CA SER A 913 -105.44 -135.40 -53.47
C SER A 913 -103.98 -135.19 -53.91
N LYS A 914 -103.68 -135.48 -55.18
CA LYS A 914 -102.31 -135.51 -55.72
C LYS A 914 -101.54 -134.18 -55.66
N SER A 915 -102.24 -133.06 -55.52
CA SER A 915 -101.64 -131.75 -55.28
C SER A 915 -102.65 -130.86 -54.57
N VAL A 916 -102.31 -130.43 -53.36
CA VAL A 916 -103.04 -129.38 -52.63
C VAL A 916 -102.08 -128.25 -52.31
N THR A 917 -102.61 -127.05 -52.06
CA THR A 917 -101.85 -125.95 -51.48
C THR A 917 -102.53 -125.45 -50.21
N ILE A 918 -101.82 -125.53 -49.09
CA ILE A 918 -102.17 -124.82 -47.85
C ILE A 918 -101.57 -123.42 -47.96
N GLN A 919 -102.40 -122.39 -47.85
CA GLN A 919 -101.97 -121.00 -47.76
C GLN A 919 -102.01 -120.54 -46.30
N ASP A 920 -100.85 -120.25 -45.72
CA ASP A 920 -100.73 -119.52 -44.47
C ASP A 920 -100.66 -118.01 -44.70
N LYS A 921 -101.25 -117.23 -43.80
CA LYS A 921 -101.10 -115.78 -43.70
C LYS A 921 -100.33 -115.41 -42.43
N VAL A 922 -99.06 -115.02 -42.61
CA VAL A 922 -98.19 -114.52 -41.54
C VAL A 922 -98.44 -113.03 -41.32
N GLU A 923 -99.10 -112.66 -40.23
CA GLU A 923 -99.18 -111.29 -39.72
C GLU A 923 -97.96 -111.01 -38.82
N TYR A 924 -97.36 -109.83 -38.95
CA TYR A 924 -96.19 -109.40 -38.18
C TYR A 924 -96.40 -108.04 -37.50
N LYS A 925 -95.66 -107.80 -36.41
CA LYS A 925 -95.65 -106.53 -35.66
C LYS A 925 -94.24 -106.11 -35.24
N ASP A 926 -94.09 -104.81 -35.05
CA ASP A 926 -92.88 -104.10 -34.60
C ASP A 926 -91.59 -104.46 -35.35
N LEU A 927 -91.70 -104.78 -36.63
CA LEU A 927 -90.53 -104.95 -37.49
C LEU A 927 -89.91 -103.58 -37.79
N ILE A 928 -88.58 -103.51 -37.87
CA ILE A 928 -87.89 -102.34 -38.43
C ILE A 928 -88.25 -102.28 -39.93
N ALA A 929 -88.91 -101.20 -40.33
CA ALA A 929 -89.31 -100.96 -41.73
C ALA A 929 -88.08 -100.74 -42.63
N GLY A 930 -88.20 -101.10 -43.91
CA GLY A 930 -87.10 -101.11 -44.88
C GLY A 930 -86.10 -102.26 -44.71
N LYS A 931 -86.18 -103.05 -43.63
CA LYS A 931 -85.34 -104.24 -43.45
C LYS A 931 -85.91 -105.46 -44.16
N GLU A 932 -85.00 -106.35 -44.53
CA GLU A 932 -85.26 -107.62 -45.16
C GLU A 932 -85.37 -108.73 -44.11
N TYR A 933 -86.41 -109.56 -44.23
CA TYR A 933 -86.71 -110.67 -43.35
C TYR A 933 -86.95 -111.94 -44.17
N VAL A 934 -86.66 -113.09 -43.56
CA VAL A 934 -87.03 -114.41 -44.10
C VAL A 934 -87.97 -115.06 -43.10
N VAL A 935 -89.22 -115.31 -43.48
CA VAL A 935 -90.06 -116.25 -42.74
C VAL A 935 -89.83 -117.65 -43.29
N LYS A 936 -89.63 -118.61 -42.40
CA LYS A 936 -89.53 -120.04 -42.70
C LYS A 936 -90.69 -120.74 -42.01
N GLY A 937 -91.56 -121.34 -42.80
CA GLY A 937 -92.67 -122.14 -42.31
C GLY A 937 -92.46 -123.63 -42.55
N LYS A 938 -93.04 -124.46 -41.68
CA LYS A 938 -93.04 -125.93 -41.78
C LYS A 938 -94.40 -126.50 -41.41
N LEU A 939 -94.89 -127.43 -42.21
CA LEU A 939 -96.07 -128.23 -41.85
C LEU A 939 -95.68 -129.26 -40.79
N MET A 940 -96.49 -129.38 -39.75
CA MET A 940 -96.37 -130.31 -38.64
C MET A 940 -97.59 -131.24 -38.62
N ASP A 941 -97.37 -132.54 -38.51
CA ASP A 941 -98.40 -133.53 -38.25
C ASP A 941 -98.84 -133.39 -36.78
N LYS A 942 -100.09 -132.95 -36.56
CA LYS A 942 -100.57 -132.55 -35.23
C LYS A 942 -100.61 -133.72 -34.25
N ALA A 943 -101.00 -134.89 -34.72
CA ALA A 943 -101.18 -136.09 -33.90
C ALA A 943 -99.85 -136.71 -33.45
N THR A 944 -98.75 -136.44 -34.16
CA THR A 944 -97.40 -136.94 -33.82
C THR A 944 -96.45 -135.86 -33.30
N SER A 945 -96.85 -134.58 -33.34
CA SER A 945 -96.03 -133.40 -33.01
C SER A 945 -94.70 -133.32 -33.77
N LYS A 946 -94.64 -133.90 -34.98
CA LYS A 946 -93.44 -133.99 -35.82
C LYS A 946 -93.65 -133.26 -37.15
N PRO A 947 -92.58 -132.84 -37.85
CA PRO A 947 -92.67 -132.34 -39.22
C PRO A 947 -93.45 -133.30 -40.12
N LEU A 948 -94.34 -132.75 -40.94
CA LEU A 948 -95.16 -133.51 -41.87
C LEU A 948 -94.29 -134.00 -43.04
N LEU A 949 -94.09 -135.31 -43.11
CA LEU A 949 -93.37 -135.94 -44.20
C LEU A 949 -94.32 -136.31 -45.36
N VAL A 950 -94.04 -135.77 -46.54
CA VAL A 950 -94.66 -136.17 -47.83
C VAL A 950 -93.55 -136.65 -48.75
N ASP A 951 -93.75 -137.82 -49.37
CA ASP A 951 -92.77 -138.48 -50.25
C ASP A 951 -91.33 -138.54 -49.65
N GLY A 952 -91.26 -138.69 -48.32
CA GLY A 952 -90.02 -138.82 -47.54
C GLY A 952 -89.33 -137.50 -47.15
N LYS A 953 -89.94 -136.34 -47.41
CA LYS A 953 -89.38 -135.01 -47.09
C LYS A 953 -90.34 -134.17 -46.26
N GLU A 954 -89.80 -133.28 -45.43
CA GLU A 954 -90.59 -132.27 -44.72
C GLU A 954 -91.23 -131.29 -45.72
N VAL A 955 -92.50 -130.97 -45.51
CA VAL A 955 -93.17 -129.92 -46.30
C VAL A 955 -92.91 -128.56 -45.66
N THR A 956 -91.95 -127.83 -46.20
CA THR A 956 -91.59 -126.47 -45.79
C THR A 956 -91.88 -125.46 -46.88
N ALA A 957 -92.02 -124.19 -46.49
CA ALA A 957 -92.07 -123.05 -47.40
C ALA A 957 -91.30 -121.90 -46.76
N GLU A 958 -90.55 -121.13 -47.54
CA GLU A 958 -89.93 -119.90 -47.07
C GLU A 958 -90.25 -118.73 -47.99
N SER A 959 -90.38 -117.54 -47.41
CA SER A 959 -90.63 -116.30 -48.14
C SER A 959 -89.74 -115.20 -47.60
N LYS A 960 -89.10 -114.49 -48.53
CA LYS A 960 -88.12 -113.46 -48.27
C LYS A 960 -88.71 -112.12 -48.70
N PHE A 961 -88.86 -111.19 -47.75
CA PHE A 961 -89.61 -109.95 -47.95
C PHE A 961 -88.96 -108.76 -47.26
N THR A 962 -89.19 -107.56 -47.80
CA THR A 962 -88.86 -106.30 -47.11
C THR A 962 -90.09 -105.82 -46.35
N ALA A 963 -89.98 -105.57 -45.05
CA ALA A 963 -91.07 -105.01 -44.27
C ALA A 963 -91.28 -103.54 -44.68
N LYS A 964 -92.40 -103.22 -45.35
CA LYS A 964 -92.70 -101.85 -45.80
C LYS A 964 -93.14 -100.93 -44.66
N GLU A 965 -93.82 -101.52 -43.69
CA GLU A 965 -94.32 -100.89 -42.48
C GLU A 965 -93.95 -101.79 -41.28
N LYS A 966 -94.05 -101.27 -40.05
CA LYS A 966 -93.68 -102.05 -38.85
C LYS A 966 -94.61 -103.23 -38.58
N ASN A 967 -95.88 -103.07 -38.94
CA ASN A 967 -96.91 -104.08 -38.82
C ASN A 967 -97.44 -104.40 -40.22
N GLY A 968 -97.84 -105.63 -40.48
CA GLY A 968 -98.32 -106.02 -41.81
C GLY A 968 -98.56 -107.52 -41.93
N SER A 969 -98.66 -108.03 -43.15
CA SER A 969 -98.75 -109.47 -43.39
C SER A 969 -98.19 -109.90 -44.74
N ILE A 970 -97.75 -111.16 -44.83
CA ILE A 970 -97.42 -111.87 -46.07
C ILE A 970 -98.09 -113.25 -46.07
N THR A 971 -97.95 -114.02 -47.17
CA THR A 971 -98.49 -115.38 -47.28
C THR A 971 -97.42 -116.40 -47.65
N LEU A 972 -97.54 -117.62 -47.10
CA LEU A 972 -96.74 -118.79 -47.43
C LEU A 972 -97.62 -119.86 -48.08
N ASP A 973 -97.21 -120.39 -49.23
CA ASP A 973 -97.95 -121.42 -49.98
C ASP A 973 -97.24 -122.79 -49.90
N PHE A 974 -97.75 -123.69 -49.06
CA PHE A 974 -97.24 -125.05 -48.92
C PHE A 974 -97.96 -125.99 -49.89
N THR A 975 -97.29 -126.35 -50.98
CA THR A 975 -97.85 -127.28 -51.98
C THR A 975 -97.31 -128.69 -51.80
N CYS A 976 -98.19 -129.68 -51.63
CA CYS A 976 -97.80 -131.08 -51.39
C CYS A 976 -98.77 -132.10 -51.98
N ASN A 977 -98.31 -133.34 -52.12
CA ASN A 977 -99.11 -134.51 -52.49
C ASN A 977 -99.87 -135.03 -51.25
N ALA A 978 -101.13 -134.61 -51.09
CA ALA A 978 -101.97 -134.97 -49.95
C ALA A 978 -102.73 -136.29 -50.10
N SER A 979 -102.47 -137.09 -51.14
CA SER A 979 -103.18 -138.36 -51.40
C SER A 979 -103.13 -139.36 -50.23
N ALA A 980 -102.12 -139.25 -49.36
CA ALA A 980 -101.92 -140.10 -48.19
C ALA A 980 -102.22 -139.39 -46.85
N LEU A 981 -102.82 -138.19 -46.87
CA LEU A 981 -103.06 -137.36 -45.67
C LEU A 981 -104.50 -137.39 -45.16
N GLN A 982 -105.39 -138.19 -45.78
CA GLN A 982 -106.81 -138.29 -45.40
C GLN A 982 -107.01 -138.43 -43.88
N GLY A 983 -107.89 -137.61 -43.30
CA GLY A 983 -108.20 -137.59 -41.86
C GLY A 983 -107.24 -136.80 -40.96
N LYS A 984 -106.03 -136.48 -41.43
CA LYS A 984 -105.02 -135.79 -40.61
C LYS A 984 -105.33 -134.33 -40.35
N GLU A 985 -105.00 -133.87 -39.15
CA GLU A 985 -104.81 -132.44 -38.86
C GLU A 985 -103.33 -132.08 -38.99
N VAL A 986 -103.08 -130.94 -39.63
CA VAL A 986 -101.75 -130.38 -39.90
C VAL A 986 -101.72 -128.96 -39.36
N VAL A 987 -100.68 -128.63 -38.61
CA VAL A 987 -100.43 -127.29 -38.06
C VAL A 987 -99.25 -126.71 -38.80
N VAL A 988 -99.30 -125.43 -39.17
CA VAL A 988 -98.11 -124.73 -39.71
C VAL A 988 -97.39 -124.04 -38.56
N PHE A 989 -96.06 -124.11 -38.52
CA PHE A 989 -95.21 -123.36 -37.59
C PHE A 989 -94.29 -122.43 -38.38
N GLU A 990 -94.06 -121.21 -37.88
CA GLU A 990 -93.27 -120.18 -38.56
C GLU A 990 -92.20 -119.56 -37.68
N GLU A 991 -91.01 -119.39 -38.26
CA GLU A 991 -89.83 -118.78 -37.66
C GLU A 991 -89.43 -117.56 -38.52
N LEU A 992 -89.45 -116.37 -37.94
CA LEU A 992 -89.11 -115.11 -38.61
C LEU A 992 -87.66 -114.71 -38.30
N TYR A 993 -86.85 -114.59 -39.34
CA TYR A 993 -85.43 -114.27 -39.25
C TYR A 993 -85.09 -112.89 -39.83
N GLN A 994 -84.15 -112.20 -39.19
CA GLN A 994 -83.51 -110.97 -39.65
C GLN A 994 -81.99 -111.18 -39.57
N ASP A 995 -81.27 -111.07 -40.69
CA ASP A 995 -79.83 -111.41 -40.79
C ASP A 995 -79.47 -112.82 -40.25
N ASN A 996 -80.32 -113.83 -40.51
CA ASN A 996 -80.27 -115.19 -39.94
C ASN A 996 -80.45 -115.30 -38.41
N ILE A 997 -80.74 -114.20 -37.70
CA ILE A 997 -81.09 -114.22 -36.28
C ILE A 997 -82.61 -114.36 -36.16
N LEU A 998 -83.07 -115.30 -35.32
CA LEU A 998 -84.49 -115.48 -35.03
C LEU A 998 -84.99 -114.25 -34.24
N VAL A 999 -85.89 -113.47 -34.84
CA VAL A 999 -86.45 -112.25 -34.22
C VAL A 999 -87.86 -112.44 -33.70
N ALA A 1000 -88.64 -113.36 -34.28
CA ALA A 1000 -89.93 -113.80 -33.76
C ALA A 1000 -90.21 -115.25 -34.18
N ILE A 1001 -91.06 -115.94 -33.43
CA ILE A 1001 -91.51 -117.33 -33.72
C ILE A 1001 -92.99 -117.46 -33.41
N HIS A 1002 -93.70 -118.29 -34.17
CA HIS A 1002 -95.01 -118.80 -33.84
C HIS A 1002 -95.02 -120.32 -34.04
N ALA A 1003 -95.27 -121.08 -32.97
CA ALA A 1003 -95.09 -122.53 -32.96
C ALA A 1003 -96.05 -123.21 -31.95
N GLU A 1004 -97.36 -122.98 -32.10
CA GLU A 1004 -98.38 -123.42 -31.16
C GLU A 1004 -99.24 -124.56 -31.73
N PHE A 1005 -99.00 -125.82 -31.31
CA PHE A 1005 -99.72 -127.00 -31.82
C PHE A 1005 -101.25 -126.94 -31.68
N GLU A 1006 -101.76 -126.19 -30.70
CA GLU A 1006 -103.19 -126.08 -30.43
C GLU A 1006 -103.86 -124.85 -31.07
N ASP A 1007 -103.12 -124.02 -31.81
CA ASP A 1007 -103.74 -122.89 -32.49
C ASP A 1007 -104.61 -123.37 -33.67
N LYS A 1008 -105.88 -123.00 -33.59
CA LYS A 1008 -106.89 -123.22 -34.63
C LYS A 1008 -106.68 -122.24 -35.80
N GLY A 1009 -105.94 -121.15 -35.61
CA GLY A 1009 -105.38 -120.32 -36.67
C GLY A 1009 -104.42 -121.10 -37.56
N GLN A 1010 -103.42 -121.79 -37.00
CA GLN A 1010 -102.45 -122.60 -37.76
C GLN A 1010 -102.94 -124.00 -38.19
N THR A 1011 -103.96 -124.57 -37.54
CA THR A 1011 -104.47 -125.92 -37.90
C THR A 1011 -105.31 -125.91 -39.19
N VAL A 1012 -105.08 -126.86 -40.10
CA VAL A 1012 -105.99 -127.30 -41.19
C VAL A 1012 -106.19 -128.83 -41.14
N LYS A 1013 -107.26 -129.33 -41.78
CA LYS A 1013 -107.64 -130.76 -41.73
C LYS A 1013 -107.87 -131.36 -43.12
N PHE A 1014 -107.50 -132.61 -43.30
CA PHE A 1014 -107.82 -133.38 -44.51
C PHE A 1014 -109.11 -134.17 -44.33
N LYS A 1015 -110.08 -133.99 -45.23
CA LYS A 1015 -111.43 -134.57 -45.09
C LYS A 1015 -111.42 -136.11 -45.17
N GLU A 1016 -112.24 -136.76 -44.36
CA GLU A 1016 -112.61 -138.17 -44.54
C GLU A 1016 -113.94 -138.28 -45.28
N VAL A 1017 -114.09 -139.29 -46.15
CA VAL A 1017 -115.25 -139.36 -47.06
C VAL A 1017 -116.45 -140.08 -46.41
N LYS A 1018 -117.30 -139.34 -45.67
CA LYS A 1018 -118.74 -139.59 -45.35
C LYS A 1018 -119.36 -138.36 -44.57
N PRO A 1019 -120.71 -138.18 -44.44
CA PRO A 1019 -121.32 -136.81 -44.51
C PRO A 1019 -121.92 -136.12 -43.24
N GLU A 1020 -121.62 -134.81 -43.07
CA GLU A 1020 -122.43 -133.59 -42.65
C GLU A 1020 -122.88 -133.10 -41.19
N GLN A 1021 -122.63 -131.76 -40.89
CA GLN A 1021 -123.41 -130.66 -40.13
C GLN A 1021 -122.97 -129.99 -38.69
N PRO A 1022 -123.24 -128.65 -38.27
CA PRO A 1022 -122.24 -127.51 -37.84
C PRO A 1022 -122.48 -126.25 -36.74
N LYS A 1023 -121.59 -125.14 -36.52
CA LYS A 1023 -121.75 -123.74 -35.71
C LYS A 1023 -120.57 -122.60 -35.32
N PRO A 1024 -120.64 -121.51 -34.38
CA PRO A 1024 -120.13 -119.99 -34.44
C PRO A 1024 -119.53 -118.92 -33.28
N GLU A 1025 -118.81 -117.74 -33.61
CA GLU A 1025 -118.58 -116.17 -33.21
C GLU A 1025 -118.24 -115.34 -31.79
N GLN A 1026 -117.83 -113.98 -31.42
CA GLN A 1026 -116.91 -112.69 -31.69
C GLN A 1026 -116.51 -111.46 -30.56
N PRO A 1027 -116.36 -110.00 -30.64
CA PRO A 1027 -115.33 -108.97 -29.97
C PRO A 1027 -115.58 -107.37 -29.40
N ASN A 1028 -114.61 -106.40 -28.94
CA ASN A 1028 -114.75 -104.88 -28.39
C ASN A 1028 -113.51 -103.74 -28.11
N PRO A 1029 -113.63 -102.32 -27.77
CA PRO A 1029 -112.59 -101.10 -27.68
C PRO A 1029 -112.63 -99.68 -26.72
N ASP A 1030 -111.65 -98.62 -26.64
CA ASP A 1030 -111.59 -97.17 -25.89
C ASP A 1030 -110.31 -96.07 -26.12
N LYS A 1031 -109.83 -94.76 -25.68
CA LYS A 1031 -109.98 -93.31 -24.97
C LYS A 1031 -108.70 -92.22 -25.09
N ASN A 1032 -108.28 -90.90 -24.65
CA ASN A 1032 -108.59 -89.44 -24.05
C ASN A 1032 -107.38 -88.23 -23.90
N THR A 1033 -107.47 -86.81 -23.70
CA THR A 1033 -106.32 -85.64 -23.59
C THR A 1033 -106.47 -84.02 -23.11
N PRO A 1034 -105.42 -83.04 -22.86
CA PRO A 1034 -105.39 -81.52 -22.31
C PRO A 1034 -104.31 -80.26 -22.69
N THR A 1035 -104.25 -78.92 -22.15
CA THR A 1035 -103.25 -77.63 -22.38
C THR A 1035 -103.29 -76.26 -21.42
N SER A 1036 -102.72 -74.92 -21.35
CA SER A 1036 -101.74 -73.72 -21.85
C SER A 1036 -101.74 -72.28 -20.97
N GLU A 1037 -101.14 -70.96 -20.97
CA GLU A 1037 -99.99 -69.88 -21.35
C GLU A 1037 -100.17 -68.28 -20.85
N GLN A 1038 -99.49 -67.00 -20.93
CA GLN A 1038 -98.15 -66.13 -21.04
C GLN A 1038 -98.14 -64.42 -20.88
N PRO A 1039 -97.02 -63.51 -20.78
CA PRO A 1039 -96.91 -61.95 -20.40
C PRO A 1039 -95.81 -60.78 -20.94
N LYS A 1040 -95.76 -59.37 -20.62
CA LYS A 1040 -94.73 -58.16 -20.93
C LYS A 1040 -94.93 -56.61 -20.35
N GLU A 1041 -94.29 -55.32 -20.47
CA GLU A 1041 -92.96 -54.46 -20.74
C GLU A 1041 -92.93 -52.76 -20.74
N GLN A 1042 -91.77 -51.92 -20.69
CA GLN A 1042 -91.34 -50.43 -21.17
C GLN A 1042 -91.10 -49.07 -20.25
N VAL A 1043 -90.57 -47.74 -20.45
CA VAL A 1043 -90.10 -46.61 -21.46
C VAL A 1043 -89.21 -45.27 -20.95
N LYS A 1044 -88.90 -44.05 -21.65
CA LYS A 1044 -87.94 -42.82 -21.32
C LYS A 1044 -87.88 -41.37 -22.16
N GLU A 1045 -87.39 -40.10 -21.72
CA GLU A 1045 -87.11 -38.75 -22.55
C GLU A 1045 -86.06 -37.49 -22.20
N GLN A 1046 -86.22 -36.10 -22.52
CA GLN A 1046 -85.16 -34.93 -22.78
C GLN A 1046 -85.36 -33.30 -22.51
N LEU A 1047 -84.37 -32.36 -22.83
CA LEU A 1047 -84.31 -30.82 -23.10
C LEU A 1047 -83.87 -29.65 -22.08
N GLN A 1048 -83.54 -28.40 -22.54
CA GLN A 1048 -83.06 -27.14 -21.79
C GLN A 1048 -83.13 -25.81 -22.68
N PRO A 1049 -82.49 -24.56 -22.53
CA PRO A 1049 -81.58 -23.82 -21.54
C PRO A 1049 -81.68 -22.22 -21.31
N LYS A 1050 -80.77 -21.61 -20.47
CA LYS A 1050 -80.11 -20.22 -20.42
C LYS A 1050 -80.69 -18.89 -19.74
N LYS A 1051 -79.90 -18.33 -18.78
CA LYS A 1051 -79.59 -16.90 -18.34
C LYS A 1051 -80.31 -16.11 -17.17
N GLU A 1052 -79.50 -15.81 -16.13
CA GLU A 1052 -79.28 -14.52 -15.36
C GLU A 1052 -80.13 -13.92 -14.18
N ILE A 1053 -79.37 -13.50 -13.13
CA ILE A 1053 -79.54 -12.40 -12.12
C ILE A 1053 -80.53 -12.55 -10.93
N GLY A 1054 -80.03 -12.35 -9.69
CA GLY A 1054 -80.84 -12.10 -8.47
C GLY A 1054 -80.04 -12.12 -7.16
N SER A 1055 -80.37 -11.27 -6.17
CA SER A 1055 -79.40 -10.52 -5.33
C SER A 1055 -79.93 -10.00 -3.98
N LYS A 1056 -79.07 -9.35 -3.16
CA LYS A 1056 -79.34 -8.64 -1.86
C LYS A 1056 -79.52 -9.60 -0.66
N ILE A 1057 -79.47 -9.22 0.63
CA ILE A 1057 -79.56 -7.96 1.45
C ILE A 1057 -78.42 -8.04 2.54
N GLY A 1058 -77.90 -7.05 3.31
CA GLY A 1058 -78.20 -5.64 3.67
C GLY A 1058 -78.47 -5.49 5.19
N TRP A 1059 -78.35 -4.34 5.89
CA TRP A 1059 -77.85 -2.98 5.55
C TRP A 1059 -77.69 -2.09 6.83
N LEU A 1060 -76.53 -1.42 7.03
CA LEU A 1060 -76.31 -0.14 7.80
C LEU A 1060 -76.71 -0.06 9.32
N PRO A 1061 -76.47 1.06 10.10
CA PRO A 1061 -75.96 2.42 9.78
C PRO A 1061 -74.84 3.07 10.67
N GLN A 1062 -74.55 4.34 10.34
CA GLN A 1062 -73.73 5.46 10.92
C GLN A 1062 -73.80 5.69 12.46
N THR A 1063 -73.00 6.50 13.23
CA THR A 1063 -71.80 7.43 13.12
C THR A 1063 -71.28 7.74 14.58
N GLY A 1064 -70.19 8.48 14.92
CA GLY A 1064 -69.09 9.17 14.20
C GLY A 1064 -68.45 10.36 15.00
N THR A 1065 -67.21 10.78 14.64
CA THR A 1065 -66.44 12.03 15.02
C THR A 1065 -65.70 12.19 16.38
N ASN A 1066 -64.62 13.03 16.35
CA ASN A 1066 -63.94 13.80 17.44
C ASN A 1066 -62.95 13.09 18.42
N LEU A 1067 -61.83 13.69 18.91
CA LEU A 1067 -61.04 14.93 18.57
C LEU A 1067 -59.58 14.90 19.18
N THR A 1068 -58.67 15.80 18.74
CA THR A 1068 -57.44 16.41 19.40
C THR A 1068 -56.61 15.64 20.47
N SER A 1069 -55.26 15.52 20.47
CA SER A 1069 -54.08 16.42 20.22
C SER A 1069 -53.57 17.25 21.43
N TRP A 1070 -52.39 17.90 21.28
CA TRP A 1070 -51.79 18.99 22.13
C TRP A 1070 -50.93 18.57 23.37
N ILE A 1071 -49.92 19.31 23.90
CA ILE A 1071 -49.30 20.62 23.55
C ILE A 1071 -47.87 20.85 24.16
N SER A 1072 -47.10 21.83 23.63
CA SER A 1072 -45.95 22.59 24.24
C SER A 1072 -44.62 21.88 24.63
N MET A 1073 -43.54 22.58 25.08
CA MET A 1073 -42.81 23.83 24.69
C MET A 1073 -41.68 24.10 25.74
N ALA A 1074 -40.67 24.93 25.41
CA ALA A 1074 -39.65 25.53 26.32
C ALA A 1074 -38.62 24.54 26.94
N VAL A 1075 -37.30 24.78 26.97
CA VAL A 1075 -36.42 25.94 27.34
C VAL A 1075 -36.13 26.02 28.85
N GLY A 1076 -34.84 25.90 29.20
CA GLY A 1076 -34.26 25.99 30.56
C GLY A 1076 -32.91 25.24 30.57
N ALA A 1077 -31.76 25.89 30.38
CA ALA A 1077 -31.03 26.72 31.36
C ALA A 1077 -30.45 25.90 32.54
N LEU A 1078 -29.12 25.71 32.62
CA LEU A 1078 -28.15 26.55 33.37
C LEU A 1078 -28.34 26.37 34.91
N LEU A 1079 -27.36 25.96 35.74
CA LEU A 1079 -26.02 26.53 35.96
C LEU A 1079 -25.17 25.69 36.98
N LEU A 1080 -23.83 25.69 36.84
CA LEU A 1080 -22.80 25.77 37.93
C LEU A 1080 -22.66 24.58 38.95
N ILE A 1081 -21.56 24.40 39.74
CA ILE A 1081 -20.28 25.13 39.87
C ILE A 1081 -19.05 24.24 40.24
N LEU A 1082 -17.87 24.88 40.27
CA LEU A 1082 -16.53 24.45 40.73
C LEU A 1082 -16.46 23.42 41.89
N GLY A 1083 -15.37 22.65 42.06
CA GLY A 1083 -14.12 22.56 41.26
C GLY A 1083 -12.82 22.82 42.05
N GLY A 1084 -11.67 22.74 41.38
CA GLY A 1084 -10.36 23.20 41.88
C GLY A 1084 -9.20 22.19 41.74
N VAL A 1085 -7.94 22.61 41.68
CA VAL A 1085 -7.42 23.99 41.62
C VAL A 1085 -5.95 24.03 41.13
N ILE A 1086 -5.60 24.97 40.22
CA ILE A 1086 -4.29 25.68 40.11
C ILE A 1086 -3.01 24.82 39.81
N PHE A 1087 -1.98 25.22 39.04
CA PHE A 1087 -1.54 26.42 38.28
C PHE A 1087 -0.46 25.92 37.26
N LEU A 1088 0.03 26.58 36.20
CA LEU A 1088 -0.28 27.79 35.38
C LEU A 1088 0.48 27.50 34.02
N LYS A 1089 1.12 28.33 33.17
CA LYS A 1089 1.38 29.77 33.05
C LYS A 1089 1.75 30.16 31.60
N ARG A 1090 0.90 31.02 30.99
CA ARG A 1090 1.17 32.11 30.01
C ARG A 1090 2.31 32.00 28.95
N LYS A 1091 2.20 32.60 27.76
CA LYS A 1091 1.07 33.08 26.91
C LYS A 1091 1.71 33.81 25.71
N ASN A 1092 1.18 33.62 24.49
CA ASN A 1092 1.23 34.56 23.34
C ASN A 1092 2.64 35.02 22.83
N ALA A 1093 2.77 35.49 21.59
CA ALA A 1093 1.77 35.72 20.54
C ALA A 1093 2.16 34.97 19.26
#